data_AF-A0A954TXW5-F1
#
_entry.id   AF-A0A954TXW5-F1
#
_cell.length_a   1.000
_cell.length_b   1.000
_cell.length_c   1.000
_cell.angle_alpha   90.00
_cell.angle_beta   90.00
_cell.angle_gamma   90.00
#
_symmetry.space_group_name_H-M   'P 1'
#
loop_
_entity.id
_entity.type
_entity.pdbx_description
1 polymer ?
#
loop_
_entity_poly.entity_id
_entity_poly.type
_entity_poly.pdbx_seq_one_letter_code
_entity_poly.pdbx_strand_id
1 'polypeptide(L)'
;AAGSIALADEWAAVQVEQQRLQRWVSEQIAAEQRDAARRKLIRNSVAATLVIVALATVGLLIWLNRRRVPARKQALQAFADREKSVRAEMDQVLVLFDRSREILGTKESMQRRGYTGDTKSLSDEAFQYIDDLLIMSNEVDRVMDEAEELVRPKQVTAKLQNTFSSERYERGINRISGEPLQFHEDQGIPKILQPNQGENGETPESISLTFEQVFSAFRDRGKAAGATLDQLEHALANVNDELNQLQTQIDEATGIEKELTQLAEQDGFFEVPHFFDALLPSAQADQDAAEDIATADPVQAIRQRLPAGARKIAEGLRLAKMIQHARQTVFPTFDEHAPRLRELGYPTEWIAQAAHELGAQADTLFKQAAAESVSANIGSLEHEIAQLGERVAHCAQIAHELQSRDEPAVEQLAAAITDARRQIGQVLKRPEHETLREADAQPDDQVQAARDQLAAARAALQYGGEEAAATAAAALQAAVQQGHEIVDRSLTVLREFSTWQRDAQQRWQQVQHRLHEISTRADETMGQFEPSAWRLRASDPAYPDEAATIDSRRQETRETLERVQRQLQQVPELYAAAQLLKVDTELQDATQGLEQSDGRLHDIQQHIDRLAARIRENESQLQAAAERARQFQSQVAEPRTQRATIEMHAQLERDIRARQQELRQAARQQDPFETAENLTLLDKQVAQLEAQLAADRNAHAEATRAVRGAETQLATALRYVDQASRDGIPDSSLTQRCIREIRQLEPSVDSVSRRLQVAHDDWQDVDASAARLNAELGKQAAQLRGELELAQESVAALERASRDVFSATRWTGGFGTMILGSPGSDELERARRALNSGDYRMMMQLAQAAAMAAQFAIERAQREAERKRREQERAVEAARRAEMQRRNEELQRRSRSSGSSFPSISIGGGGSSFGGSRGSSSRSSGSSGNSGFSRSGW
;
A
#
# COMPACT_ATOMS: atom_id res chain seq x y z
N ALA A 1 4.69 -1.63 -44.11
CA ALA A 1 3.98 -2.58 -43.23
C ALA A 1 4.64 -3.97 -43.27
N ALA A 2 5.90 -4.07 -42.81
CA ALA A 2 6.66 -5.32 -42.78
C ALA A 2 7.63 -5.39 -41.58
N GLY A 3 7.31 -4.68 -40.49
CA GLY A 3 8.16 -4.58 -39.29
C GLY A 3 7.41 -4.84 -37.97
N SER A 4 6.14 -5.29 -38.03
CA SER A 4 5.26 -5.47 -36.86
C SER A 4 4.99 -6.93 -36.50
N ILE A 5 5.73 -7.88 -37.09
CA ILE A 5 5.53 -9.33 -36.89
C ILE A 5 6.65 -9.92 -36.00
N ALA A 6 7.88 -9.39 -36.05
CA ALA A 6 9.01 -9.92 -35.28
C ALA A 6 8.89 -9.73 -33.75
N LEU A 7 8.22 -8.67 -33.29
CA LEU A 7 8.06 -8.38 -31.85
C LEU A 7 6.99 -9.24 -31.14
N ALA A 8 6.18 -10.00 -31.87
CA ALA A 8 5.14 -10.85 -31.29
C ALA A 8 5.70 -12.20 -30.77
N ASP A 9 6.66 -12.78 -31.50
CA ASP A 9 7.26 -14.07 -31.14
C ASP A 9 8.20 -13.97 -29.92
N GLU A 10 8.87 -12.84 -29.72
CA GLU A 10 9.74 -12.60 -28.57
C GLU A 10 8.95 -12.55 -27.24
N TRP A 11 7.75 -11.95 -27.25
CA TRP A 11 6.86 -11.94 -26.09
C TRP A 11 6.24 -13.31 -25.78
N ALA A 12 6.04 -14.15 -26.80
CA ALA A 12 5.57 -15.52 -26.62
C ALA A 12 6.62 -16.41 -25.90
N ALA A 13 7.91 -16.23 -26.23
CA ALA A 13 8.99 -16.96 -25.57
C ALA A 13 9.09 -16.65 -24.07
N VAL A 14 9.00 -15.37 -23.69
CA VAL A 14 9.07 -14.93 -22.27
C VAL A 14 7.91 -15.47 -21.43
N GLN A 15 6.68 -15.56 -21.99
CA GLN A 15 5.56 -16.17 -21.27
C GLN A 15 5.72 -17.67 -21.04
N VAL A 16 6.32 -18.41 -21.98
CA VAL A 16 6.57 -19.86 -21.82
C VAL A 16 7.59 -20.14 -20.70
N GLU A 17 8.57 -19.26 -20.53
CA GLU A 17 9.60 -19.40 -19.49
C GLU A 17 9.05 -19.06 -18.09
N GLN A 18 8.21 -18.02 -17.95
CA GLN A 18 7.47 -17.77 -16.71
C GLN A 18 6.56 -18.94 -16.31
N GLN A 19 5.87 -19.58 -17.26
CA GLN A 19 5.03 -20.75 -16.97
C GLN A 19 5.85 -22.00 -16.55
N ARG A 20 7.10 -22.15 -17.01
CA ARG A 20 8.00 -23.21 -16.53
C ARG A 20 8.42 -23.00 -15.08
N LEU A 21 8.80 -21.77 -14.71
CA LEU A 21 9.20 -21.44 -13.34
C LEU A 21 8.05 -21.62 -12.34
N GLN A 22 6.83 -21.21 -12.70
CA GLN A 22 5.65 -21.43 -11.84
C GLN A 22 5.31 -22.92 -11.65
N ARG A 23 5.48 -23.76 -12.68
CA ARG A 23 5.29 -25.22 -12.53
C ARG A 23 6.33 -25.85 -11.60
N TRP A 24 7.60 -25.50 -11.75
CA TRP A 24 8.68 -26.05 -10.92
C TRP A 24 8.49 -25.77 -9.42
N VAL A 25 8.06 -24.55 -9.07
CA VAL A 25 7.72 -24.19 -7.67
C VAL A 25 6.49 -24.96 -7.16
N SER A 26 5.48 -25.19 -8.02
CA SER A 26 4.28 -25.96 -7.63
C SER A 26 4.57 -27.46 -7.40
N GLU A 27 5.54 -28.02 -8.12
CA GLU A 27 5.92 -29.44 -7.99
C GLU A 27 6.72 -29.72 -6.71
N GLN A 28 7.54 -28.76 -6.25
CA GLN A 28 8.23 -28.83 -4.94
C GLN A 28 7.22 -28.88 -3.78
N ILE A 29 6.23 -27.99 -3.77
CA ILE A 29 5.20 -27.92 -2.70
C ILE A 29 4.28 -29.16 -2.70
N ALA A 30 4.09 -29.80 -3.87
CA ALA A 30 3.31 -31.03 -3.99
C ALA A 30 4.06 -32.31 -3.55
N ALA A 31 5.38 -32.26 -3.40
CA ALA A 31 6.20 -33.40 -2.98
C ALA A 31 6.11 -33.64 -1.45
N GLU A 32 6.21 -32.60 -0.63
CA GLU A 32 6.17 -32.72 0.83
C GLU A 32 4.81 -33.18 1.38
N GLN A 33 3.71 -32.91 0.67
CA GLN A 33 2.37 -33.29 1.13
C GLN A 33 2.00 -34.77 0.90
N ARG A 34 2.88 -35.58 0.28
CA ARG A 34 2.57 -36.99 -0.05
C ARG A 34 3.06 -38.04 0.94
N ASP A 35 3.93 -37.69 1.89
CA ASP A 35 4.38 -38.62 2.94
C ASP A 35 3.53 -38.62 4.22
N ALA A 36 2.65 -37.63 4.40
CA ALA A 36 1.81 -37.50 5.60
C ALA A 36 0.60 -38.46 5.67
N ALA A 37 0.19 -39.07 4.54
CA ALA A 37 -1.12 -39.72 4.41
C ALA A 37 -1.09 -41.26 4.21
N ARG A 38 0.01 -41.96 4.54
CA ARG A 38 0.20 -43.37 4.11
C ARG A 38 0.58 -44.42 5.17
N ARG A 39 0.22 -44.25 6.46
CA ARG A 39 0.44 -45.35 7.46
C ARG A 39 -0.42 -45.38 8.75
N LYS A 40 -1.76 -45.32 8.63
CA LYS A 40 -2.77 -45.65 9.67
C LYS A 40 -4.15 -45.73 8.98
N LEU A 41 -5.02 -46.73 9.07
CA LEU A 41 -5.04 -48.10 9.66
C LEU A 41 -4.96 -49.13 8.47
N ILE A 42 -4.87 -50.46 8.57
CA ILE A 42 -5.31 -51.42 9.60
C ILE A 42 -4.29 -52.56 9.77
N ARG A 43 -3.64 -52.58 10.94
CA ARG A 43 -3.39 -53.78 11.75
C ARG A 43 -3.42 -53.26 13.19
N ASN A 44 -4.37 -53.66 14.01
CA ASN A 44 -4.53 -55.04 14.44
C ASN A 44 -5.95 -55.38 14.89
N SER A 45 -6.49 -56.50 14.42
CA SER A 45 -7.31 -57.38 15.26
C SER A 45 -6.38 -58.40 15.90
N VAL A 46 -5.85 -58.10 17.09
CA VAL A 46 -5.07 -59.06 17.90
C VAL A 46 -6.02 -59.83 18.81
N ALA A 47 -6.30 -61.06 18.41
CA ALA A 47 -6.61 -62.20 19.27
C ALA A 47 -5.91 -63.40 18.60
N ALA A 48 -5.17 -64.27 19.30
CA ALA A 48 -5.47 -64.75 20.65
C ALA A 48 -4.24 -64.76 21.59
N THR A 49 -4.36 -64.03 22.69
CA THR A 49 -4.20 -64.55 24.08
C THR A 49 -3.07 -65.54 24.42
N LEU A 50 -1.87 -65.36 23.86
CA LEU A 50 -0.61 -65.74 24.57
C LEU A 50 0.34 -64.55 24.77
N VAL A 51 0.01 -63.41 24.17
CA VAL A 51 0.84 -62.22 24.19
C VAL A 51 0.60 -61.34 25.41
N ILE A 52 -0.43 -61.57 26.25
CA ILE A 52 -0.92 -60.54 27.20
C ILE A 52 -0.04 -60.34 28.45
N VAL A 53 0.56 -61.38 29.03
CA VAL A 53 1.51 -61.21 30.15
C VAL A 53 2.88 -60.75 29.64
N ALA A 54 3.29 -61.23 28.46
CA ALA A 54 4.45 -60.70 27.76
C ALA A 54 4.23 -59.23 27.31
N LEU A 55 3.03 -58.81 26.92
CA LEU A 55 2.70 -57.41 26.54
C LEU A 55 2.56 -56.49 27.74
N ALA A 56 2.43 -56.98 28.97
CA ALA A 56 2.56 -56.11 30.13
C ALA A 56 4.03 -55.66 30.29
N THR A 57 4.98 -56.61 30.24
CA THR A 57 6.42 -56.32 30.40
C THR A 57 7.07 -55.82 29.12
N VAL A 58 6.81 -56.43 27.96
CA VAL A 58 7.21 -55.95 26.63
C VAL A 58 6.43 -54.70 26.24
N GLY A 59 5.21 -54.46 26.73
CA GLY A 59 4.52 -53.18 26.53
C GLY A 59 5.14 -52.07 27.38
N LEU A 60 5.50 -52.34 28.63
CA LEU A 60 6.28 -51.41 29.45
C LEU A 60 7.66 -51.14 28.82
N LEU A 61 8.36 -52.18 28.37
CA LEU A 61 9.67 -52.05 27.70
C LEU A 61 9.57 -51.39 26.31
N ILE A 62 8.52 -51.63 25.51
CA ILE A 62 8.28 -50.95 24.23
C ILE A 62 7.83 -49.51 24.48
N TRP A 63 7.10 -49.21 25.55
CA TRP A 63 6.72 -47.85 25.92
C TRP A 63 7.93 -47.05 26.39
N LEU A 64 8.74 -47.61 27.30
CA LEU A 64 10.02 -47.05 27.71
C LEU A 64 10.97 -46.90 26.52
N ASN A 65 11.09 -47.90 25.63
CA ASN A 65 11.94 -47.82 24.46
C ASN A 65 11.40 -46.85 23.39
N ARG A 66 10.07 -46.71 23.22
CA ARG A 66 9.46 -45.70 22.34
C ARG A 66 9.65 -44.27 22.86
N ARG A 67 9.71 -44.07 24.18
CA ARG A 67 10.00 -42.77 24.79
C ARG A 67 11.51 -42.47 24.80
N ARG A 68 12.35 -43.50 24.99
CA ARG A 68 13.81 -43.43 24.99
C ARG A 68 14.43 -43.24 23.60
N VAL A 69 13.97 -43.95 22.56
CA VAL A 69 14.58 -43.86 21.22
C VAL A 69 14.62 -42.44 20.63
N PRO A 70 13.57 -41.60 20.69
CA PRO A 70 13.66 -40.22 20.25
C PRO A 70 14.63 -39.42 21.13
N ALA A 71 14.52 -39.49 22.46
CA ALA A 71 15.41 -38.78 23.39
C ALA A 71 16.90 -39.16 23.19
N ARG A 72 17.20 -40.45 22.96
CA ARG A 72 18.55 -40.94 22.66
C ARG A 72 19.06 -40.46 21.30
N LYS A 73 18.21 -40.41 20.27
CA LYS A 73 18.60 -39.89 18.94
C LYS A 73 18.86 -38.39 19.01
N GLN A 74 17.97 -37.64 19.66
CA GLN A 74 18.12 -36.21 19.92
C GLN A 74 19.40 -35.94 20.73
N ALA A 75 19.69 -36.71 21.78
CA ALA A 75 20.91 -36.56 22.58
C ALA A 75 22.18 -36.84 21.77
N LEU A 76 22.22 -37.92 20.99
CA LEU A 76 23.39 -38.26 20.18
C LEU A 76 23.62 -37.27 19.04
N GLN A 77 22.55 -36.72 18.46
CA GLN A 77 22.63 -35.71 17.42
C GLN A 77 23.05 -34.35 17.99
N ALA A 78 22.35 -33.84 19.01
CA ALA A 78 22.69 -32.58 19.67
C ALA A 78 24.12 -32.60 20.25
N PHE A 79 24.55 -33.72 20.84
CA PHE A 79 25.93 -33.89 21.28
C PHE A 79 26.92 -33.85 20.10
N ALA A 80 26.67 -34.57 19.00
CA ALA A 80 27.58 -34.60 17.85
C ALA A 80 27.66 -33.24 17.11
N ASP A 81 26.53 -32.54 16.99
CA ASP A 81 26.48 -31.20 16.41
C ASP A 81 27.26 -30.19 17.28
N ARG A 82 27.15 -30.30 18.62
CA ARG A 82 27.90 -29.47 19.57
C ARG A 82 29.39 -29.85 19.62
N GLU A 83 29.72 -31.13 19.62
CA GLU A 83 31.09 -31.68 19.53
C GLU A 83 31.82 -31.13 18.29
N LYS A 84 31.13 -31.06 17.15
CA LYS A 84 31.66 -30.45 15.92
C LYS A 84 31.85 -28.94 16.07
N SER A 85 30.89 -28.22 16.66
CA SER A 85 30.99 -26.77 16.88
C SER A 85 32.12 -26.40 17.83
N VAL A 86 32.32 -27.18 18.90
CA VAL A 86 33.39 -26.96 19.88
C VAL A 86 34.75 -27.17 19.21
N ARG A 87 34.96 -28.30 18.51
CA ARG A 87 36.22 -28.55 17.79
C ARG A 87 36.57 -27.43 16.81
N ALA A 88 35.61 -26.95 16.01
CA ALA A 88 35.86 -25.90 15.03
C ALA A 88 36.28 -24.55 15.65
N GLU A 89 35.87 -24.25 16.88
CA GLU A 89 36.31 -23.05 17.62
C GLU A 89 37.63 -23.32 18.37
N MET A 90 37.88 -24.55 18.84
CA MET A 90 39.19 -24.96 19.38
C MET A 90 40.30 -24.91 18.32
N ASP A 91 40.02 -25.38 17.10
CA ASP A 91 40.95 -25.30 15.96
C ASP A 91 41.30 -23.84 15.63
N GLN A 92 40.32 -22.91 15.68
CA GLN A 92 40.58 -21.47 15.50
C GLN A 92 41.45 -20.90 16.63
N VAL A 93 41.20 -21.30 17.88
CA VAL A 93 42.00 -20.86 19.02
C VAL A 93 43.43 -21.39 18.95
N LEU A 94 43.66 -22.62 18.49
CA LEU A 94 45.01 -23.14 18.21
C LEU A 94 45.74 -22.30 17.15
N VAL A 95 45.05 -21.85 16.09
CA VAL A 95 45.63 -20.90 15.11
C VAL A 95 45.99 -19.56 15.77
N LEU A 96 45.19 -19.05 16.71
CA LEU A 96 45.52 -17.85 17.48
C LEU A 96 46.74 -18.05 18.40
N PHE A 97 46.91 -19.22 19.01
CA PHE A 97 48.12 -19.58 19.78
C PHE A 97 49.37 -19.55 18.90
N ASP A 98 49.34 -20.23 17.75
CA ASP A 98 50.48 -20.30 16.84
C ASP A 98 50.82 -18.90 16.28
N ARG A 99 49.81 -18.14 15.86
CA ARG A 99 49.97 -16.76 15.36
C ARG A 99 50.51 -15.80 16.42
N SER A 100 50.02 -15.88 17.67
CA SER A 100 50.58 -15.08 18.78
C SER A 100 52.02 -15.46 19.07
N ARG A 101 52.37 -16.74 18.98
CA ARG A 101 53.74 -17.22 19.17
C ARG A 101 54.66 -16.75 18.05
N GLU A 102 54.16 -16.60 16.83
CA GLU A 102 54.88 -16.03 15.70
C GLU A 102 55.12 -14.52 15.88
N ILE A 103 54.07 -13.74 16.15
CA ILE A 103 54.13 -12.28 16.28
C ILE A 103 54.87 -11.85 17.57
N LEU A 104 54.40 -12.31 18.74
CA LEU A 104 54.85 -11.83 20.05
C LEU A 104 55.92 -12.72 20.70
N GLY A 105 56.04 -13.98 20.26
CA GLY A 105 56.91 -14.96 20.89
C GLY A 105 56.39 -15.45 22.23
N THR A 106 57.28 -15.76 23.16
CA THR A 106 56.93 -15.99 24.56
C THR A 106 56.84 -14.67 25.33
N LYS A 107 56.12 -14.64 26.46
CA LYS A 107 56.05 -13.47 27.35
C LYS A 107 57.44 -12.98 27.79
N GLU A 108 58.38 -13.90 28.02
CA GLU A 108 59.79 -13.55 28.25
C GLU A 108 60.47 -12.89 27.05
N SER A 109 60.23 -13.36 25.82
CA SER A 109 60.82 -12.71 24.64
C SER A 109 60.23 -11.34 24.37
N MET A 110 58.93 -11.13 24.63
CA MET A 110 58.30 -9.81 24.55
C MET A 110 58.93 -8.84 25.56
N GLN A 111 59.10 -9.27 26.82
CA GLN A 111 59.82 -8.48 27.84
C GLN A 111 61.28 -8.18 27.46
N ARG A 112 61.98 -9.09 26.76
CA ARG A 112 63.34 -8.86 26.24
C ARG A 112 63.39 -7.95 25.02
N ARG A 113 62.32 -7.88 24.21
CA ARG A 113 62.20 -6.91 23.10
C ARG A 113 62.02 -5.48 23.62
N GLY A 114 61.59 -5.31 24.87
CA GLY A 114 61.59 -4.01 25.55
C GLY A 114 60.45 -3.07 25.17
N TYR A 115 59.36 -3.59 24.58
CA TYR A 115 58.22 -2.77 24.19
C TYR A 115 57.58 -2.03 25.38
N THR A 116 57.04 -0.85 25.09
CA THR A 116 56.40 0.06 26.04
C THR A 116 55.03 0.52 25.53
N GLY A 117 54.36 1.41 26.29
CA GLY A 117 53.11 2.08 25.88
C GLY A 117 51.99 1.16 25.38
N ASP A 118 51.35 1.57 24.28
CA ASP A 118 50.22 0.92 23.63
C ASP A 118 50.59 -0.47 23.10
N THR A 119 51.76 -0.61 22.45
CA THR A 119 52.26 -1.91 21.96
C THR A 119 52.42 -2.91 23.09
N LYS A 120 52.97 -2.48 24.24
CA LYS A 120 53.06 -3.33 25.42
C LYS A 120 51.67 -3.66 25.97
N SER A 121 50.80 -2.66 26.11
CA SER A 121 49.44 -2.86 26.63
C SER A 121 48.67 -3.89 25.82
N LEU A 122 48.66 -3.75 24.49
CA LEU A 122 48.01 -4.69 23.58
C LEU A 122 48.70 -6.07 23.57
N SER A 123 50.03 -6.13 23.73
CA SER A 123 50.75 -7.40 23.84
C SER A 123 50.41 -8.15 25.13
N ASP A 124 50.37 -7.46 26.27
CA ASP A 124 49.96 -8.04 27.56
C ASP A 124 48.47 -8.43 27.55
N GLU A 125 47.61 -7.64 26.89
CA GLU A 125 46.19 -7.95 26.65
C GLU A 125 46.01 -9.17 25.75
N ALA A 126 46.77 -9.28 24.64
CA ALA A 126 46.76 -10.45 23.77
C ALA A 126 47.22 -11.72 24.51
N PHE A 127 48.30 -11.64 25.30
CA PHE A 127 48.72 -12.76 26.15
C PHE A 127 47.63 -13.14 27.17
N GLN A 128 46.99 -12.16 27.83
CA GLN A 128 45.91 -12.44 28.76
C GLN A 128 44.72 -13.11 28.07
N TYR A 129 44.32 -12.65 26.88
CA TYR A 129 43.21 -13.27 26.14
C TYR A 129 43.53 -14.71 25.73
N ILE A 130 44.79 -15.00 25.45
CA ILE A 130 45.25 -16.33 25.06
C ILE A 130 45.39 -17.27 26.28
N ASP A 131 45.88 -16.75 27.42
CA ASP A 131 45.87 -17.48 28.70
C ASP A 131 44.42 -17.78 29.15
N ASP A 132 43.51 -16.79 29.03
CA ASP A 132 42.07 -16.96 29.29
C ASP A 132 41.47 -18.03 28.39
N LEU A 133 41.77 -18.00 27.08
CA LEU A 133 41.32 -19.00 26.11
C LEU A 133 41.85 -20.41 26.44
N LEU A 134 43.07 -20.55 26.96
CA LEU A 134 43.61 -21.85 27.40
C LEU A 134 42.85 -22.43 28.60
N ILE A 135 42.51 -21.58 29.56
CA ILE A 135 41.75 -21.98 30.75
C ILE A 135 40.33 -22.37 30.33
N MET A 136 39.69 -21.54 29.49
CA MET A 136 38.36 -21.81 28.98
C MET A 136 38.31 -23.03 28.04
N SER A 137 39.34 -23.32 27.25
CA SER A 137 39.36 -24.48 26.36
C SER A 137 39.38 -25.79 27.14
N ASN A 138 40.25 -25.90 28.15
CA ASN A 138 40.32 -27.07 29.03
C ASN A 138 38.98 -27.34 29.73
N GLU A 139 38.28 -26.28 30.13
CA GLU A 139 37.02 -26.39 30.86
C GLU A 139 35.82 -26.65 29.93
N VAL A 140 35.82 -26.10 28.71
CA VAL A 140 34.88 -26.47 27.65
C VAL A 140 35.03 -27.96 27.27
N ASP A 141 36.26 -28.44 27.14
CA ASP A 141 36.54 -29.87 26.89
C ASP A 141 36.10 -30.74 28.08
N ARG A 142 36.35 -30.33 29.34
CA ARG A 142 35.86 -31.05 30.53
C ARG A 142 34.35 -31.23 30.52
N VAL A 143 33.59 -30.16 30.24
CA VAL A 143 32.12 -30.23 30.19
C VAL A 143 31.63 -31.11 29.03
N MET A 144 32.31 -31.07 27.89
CA MET A 144 32.01 -31.95 26.75
C MET A 144 32.32 -33.42 27.05
N ASP A 145 33.40 -33.73 27.77
CA ASP A 145 33.74 -35.08 28.22
C ASP A 145 32.74 -35.62 29.26
N GLU A 146 32.32 -34.80 30.23
CA GLU A 146 31.25 -35.15 31.18
C GLU A 146 29.93 -35.47 30.46
N ALA A 147 29.58 -34.68 29.45
CA ALA A 147 28.41 -34.92 28.62
C ALA A 147 28.58 -36.16 27.73
N GLU A 148 29.79 -36.45 27.22
CA GLU A 148 30.06 -37.69 26.49
C GLU A 148 29.88 -38.91 27.41
N GLU A 149 30.36 -38.88 28.65
CA GLU A 149 30.19 -40.01 29.57
C GLU A 149 28.71 -40.26 29.92
N LEU A 150 27.88 -39.22 29.96
CA LEU A 150 26.43 -39.36 30.18
C LEU A 150 25.70 -39.95 28.95
N VAL A 151 26.04 -39.49 27.74
CA VAL A 151 25.39 -39.89 26.48
C VAL A 151 25.95 -41.22 25.93
N ARG A 152 27.25 -41.46 26.06
CA ARG A 152 28.02 -42.63 25.60
C ARG A 152 28.85 -43.26 26.75
N PRO A 153 28.22 -43.70 27.86
CA PRO A 153 28.95 -44.21 29.02
C PRO A 153 29.87 -45.37 28.65
N LYS A 154 31.11 -45.34 29.14
CA LYS A 154 32.13 -46.37 28.87
C LYS A 154 31.86 -47.66 29.69
N GLN A 155 31.37 -47.53 30.92
CA GLN A 155 31.09 -48.62 31.86
C GLN A 155 29.86 -49.49 31.51
N VAL A 156 29.95 -50.81 31.72
CA VAL A 156 28.89 -51.79 31.33
C VAL A 156 27.59 -51.62 32.13
N THR A 157 27.68 -51.35 33.43
CA THR A 157 26.51 -51.10 34.30
C THR A 157 25.77 -49.82 33.91
N ALA A 158 26.51 -48.75 33.58
CA ALA A 158 25.96 -47.51 33.08
C ALA A 158 25.32 -47.66 31.68
N LYS A 159 25.92 -48.45 30.79
CA LYS A 159 25.29 -48.87 29.52
C LYS A 159 23.97 -49.61 29.76
N LEU A 160 23.90 -50.46 30.80
CA LEU A 160 22.68 -51.17 31.16
C LEU A 160 21.58 -50.21 31.67
N GLN A 161 21.92 -49.27 32.56
CA GLN A 161 20.99 -48.22 33.00
C GLN A 161 20.50 -47.34 31.84
N ASN A 162 21.41 -46.89 30.96
CA ASN A 162 21.07 -46.19 29.73
C ASN A 162 20.26 -47.04 28.75
N THR A 163 20.12 -48.35 28.96
CA THR A 163 19.26 -49.22 28.14
C THR A 163 17.78 -49.16 28.56
N PHE A 164 17.49 -48.85 29.82
CA PHE A 164 16.13 -48.87 30.37
C PHE A 164 15.57 -47.50 30.78
N SER A 165 16.40 -46.46 30.96
CA SER A 165 15.97 -45.08 31.25
C SER A 165 16.41 -44.08 30.16
N SER A 166 15.66 -43.00 29.97
CA SER A 166 16.05 -41.83 29.16
C SER A 166 16.77 -40.74 29.96
N GLU A 167 16.67 -40.77 31.29
CA GLU A 167 17.13 -39.74 32.23
C GLU A 167 18.60 -39.31 32.06
N ARG A 168 19.50 -40.25 31.71
CA ARG A 168 20.92 -39.93 31.43
C ARG A 168 21.16 -39.26 30.07
N TYR A 169 20.33 -39.55 29.06
CA TYR A 169 20.38 -38.84 27.79
C TYR A 169 19.85 -37.42 27.95
N GLU A 170 18.79 -37.25 28.75
CA GLU A 170 18.22 -35.95 29.11
C GLU A 170 19.22 -35.12 29.93
N ARG A 171 19.87 -35.71 30.96
CA ARG A 171 20.96 -35.04 31.70
C ARG A 171 22.16 -34.68 30.81
N GLY A 172 22.58 -35.58 29.92
CA GLY A 172 23.67 -35.32 28.98
C GLY A 172 23.38 -34.16 28.02
N ILE A 173 22.15 -34.05 27.51
CA ILE A 173 21.70 -32.87 26.75
C ILE A 173 21.70 -31.63 27.65
N ASN A 174 21.08 -31.71 28.82
CA ASN A 174 20.90 -30.55 29.70
C ASN A 174 22.27 -29.94 30.08
N ARG A 175 23.26 -30.77 30.41
CA ARG A 175 24.65 -30.36 30.72
C ARG A 175 25.27 -29.43 29.66
N ILE A 176 24.95 -29.64 28.37
CA ILE A 176 25.49 -28.85 27.24
C ILE A 176 24.52 -27.80 26.67
N SER A 177 23.28 -27.73 27.16
CA SER A 177 22.23 -26.89 26.54
C SER A 177 21.35 -26.06 27.48
N GLY A 178 21.41 -26.26 28.80
CA GLY A 178 20.60 -25.45 29.73
C GLY A 178 20.71 -25.73 31.23
N GLU A 179 21.45 -26.74 31.67
CA GLU A 179 21.73 -26.94 33.10
C GLU A 179 22.76 -25.93 33.59
N PRO A 180 22.52 -25.23 34.73
CA PRO A 180 23.54 -24.41 35.36
C PRO A 180 24.70 -25.29 35.86
N LEU A 181 25.88 -25.08 35.29
CA LEU A 181 27.12 -25.71 35.70
C LEU A 181 27.73 -24.86 36.81
N GLN A 182 28.12 -25.47 37.93
CA GLN A 182 28.89 -24.79 38.95
C GLN A 182 30.37 -24.87 38.57
N PHE A 183 30.97 -23.71 38.31
CA PHE A 183 32.41 -23.55 38.11
C PHE A 183 33.00 -23.01 39.41
N HIS A 184 33.99 -23.72 39.94
CA HIS A 184 34.68 -23.35 41.18
C HIS A 184 35.87 -22.43 40.90
N GLU A 185 36.32 -21.68 41.91
CA GLU A 185 37.43 -20.72 41.75
C GLU A 185 38.74 -21.37 41.27
N ASP A 186 39.00 -22.61 41.67
CA ASP A 186 40.16 -23.40 41.24
C ASP A 186 40.15 -23.76 39.74
N GLN A 187 39.02 -23.59 39.05
CA GLN A 187 38.86 -23.81 37.61
C GLN A 187 39.11 -22.55 36.77
N GLY A 188 39.40 -21.40 37.40
CA GLY A 188 39.83 -20.17 36.73
C GLY A 188 38.75 -19.39 35.96
N ILE A 189 37.74 -20.05 35.39
CA ILE A 189 36.60 -19.42 34.69
C ILE A 189 35.93 -18.27 35.48
N PRO A 190 35.73 -18.34 36.81
CA PRO A 190 35.10 -17.24 37.56
C PRO A 190 35.85 -15.92 37.44
N LYS A 191 37.19 -15.98 37.36
CA LYS A 191 38.09 -14.83 37.24
C LYS A 191 38.07 -14.22 35.83
N ILE A 192 37.80 -15.03 34.81
CA ILE A 192 37.77 -14.62 33.40
C ILE A 192 36.44 -13.95 33.05
N LEU A 193 35.32 -14.48 33.57
CA LEU A 193 33.97 -14.04 33.20
C LEU A 193 33.39 -12.92 34.08
N GLN A 194 34.04 -12.56 35.19
CA GLN A 194 33.66 -11.41 36.02
C GLN A 194 34.87 -10.52 36.40
N PRO A 195 35.61 -9.94 35.42
CA PRO A 195 36.82 -9.18 35.69
C PRO A 195 36.59 -7.85 36.44
N ASN A 196 35.34 -7.39 36.57
CA ASN A 196 34.99 -6.05 37.08
C ASN A 196 34.44 -6.02 38.52
N GLN A 197 34.55 -7.11 39.30
CA GLN A 197 34.45 -6.98 40.75
C GLN A 197 35.82 -6.49 41.27
N GLY A 198 35.90 -5.21 41.64
CA GLY A 198 37.17 -4.55 41.98
C GLY A 198 37.90 -5.17 43.18
N GLU A 199 39.18 -4.81 43.36
CA GLU A 199 40.21 -5.47 44.22
C GLU A 199 39.87 -5.77 45.70
N ASN A 200 38.69 -5.40 46.20
CA ASN A 200 38.20 -5.72 47.55
C ASN A 200 36.91 -6.57 47.57
N GLY A 201 36.44 -7.06 46.41
CA GLY A 201 35.35 -8.03 46.33
C GLY A 201 35.87 -9.46 46.41
N GLU A 202 35.44 -10.23 47.42
CA GLU A 202 35.72 -11.66 47.49
C GLU A 202 35.17 -12.36 46.25
N THR A 203 36.04 -13.01 45.48
CA THR A 203 35.63 -13.85 44.34
C THR A 203 34.71 -14.95 44.86
N PRO A 204 33.48 -15.09 44.34
CA PRO A 204 32.56 -16.11 44.83
C PRO A 204 33.13 -17.50 44.55
N GLU A 205 33.27 -18.34 45.61
CA GLU A 205 33.87 -19.68 45.58
C GLU A 205 33.31 -20.61 44.47
N SER A 206 32.09 -20.33 44.01
CA SER A 206 31.59 -20.85 42.74
C SER A 206 30.61 -19.87 42.06
N ILE A 207 30.60 -19.89 40.73
CA ILE A 207 29.55 -19.26 39.92
C ILE A 207 28.81 -20.31 39.10
N SER A 208 27.52 -20.06 38.87
CA SER A 208 26.66 -20.95 38.10
C SER A 208 26.35 -20.37 36.74
N LEU A 209 26.87 -21.00 35.68
CA LEU A 209 26.71 -20.57 34.28
C LEU A 209 26.32 -21.76 33.41
N THR A 210 25.61 -21.52 32.31
CA THR A 210 25.33 -22.57 31.33
C THR A 210 26.52 -22.76 30.39
N PHE A 211 26.62 -23.95 29.77
CA PHE A 211 27.64 -24.21 28.76
C PHE A 211 27.60 -23.21 27.58
N GLU A 212 26.41 -22.71 27.21
CA GLU A 212 26.28 -21.69 26.16
C GLU A 212 26.86 -20.34 26.57
N GLN A 213 26.74 -19.95 27.84
CA GLN A 213 27.34 -18.71 28.35
C GLN A 213 28.87 -18.79 28.33
N VAL A 214 29.44 -19.91 28.79
CA VAL A 214 30.89 -20.14 28.73
C VAL A 214 31.40 -20.21 27.29
N PHE A 215 30.70 -20.94 26.42
CA PHE A 215 31.10 -21.09 25.02
C PHE A 215 30.94 -19.80 24.20
N SER A 216 29.92 -18.97 24.47
CA SER A 216 29.80 -17.66 23.82
C SER A 216 30.92 -16.71 24.24
N ALA A 217 31.23 -16.62 25.54
CA ALA A 217 32.34 -15.81 26.03
C ALA A 217 33.70 -16.30 25.50
N PHE A 218 33.91 -17.61 25.37
CA PHE A 218 35.09 -18.18 24.72
C PHE A 218 35.27 -17.67 23.29
N ARG A 219 34.20 -17.68 22.47
CA ARG A 219 34.24 -17.19 21.09
C ARG A 219 34.48 -15.68 21.00
N ASP A 220 33.88 -14.90 21.89
CA ASP A 220 34.08 -13.44 21.90
C ASP A 220 35.49 -13.06 22.39
N ARG A 221 36.08 -13.83 23.32
CA ARG A 221 37.50 -13.73 23.69
C ARG A 221 38.42 -14.09 22.53
N GLY A 222 38.06 -15.12 21.74
CA GLY A 222 38.75 -15.51 20.51
C GLY A 222 38.79 -14.39 19.46
N LYS A 223 37.66 -13.72 19.21
CA LYS A 223 37.61 -12.55 18.32
C LYS A 223 38.43 -11.38 18.83
N ALA A 224 38.36 -11.10 20.13
CA ALA A 224 39.13 -10.02 20.76
C ALA A 224 40.64 -10.27 20.61
N ALA A 225 41.10 -11.50 20.90
CA ALA A 225 42.48 -11.91 20.66
C ALA A 225 42.89 -11.76 19.19
N GLY A 226 42.04 -12.19 18.25
CA GLY A 226 42.27 -12.02 16.81
C GLY A 226 42.49 -10.55 16.42
N ALA A 227 41.57 -9.66 16.79
CA ALA A 227 41.65 -8.24 16.47
C ALA A 227 42.85 -7.54 17.13
N THR A 228 43.23 -7.92 18.34
CA THR A 228 44.42 -7.39 19.02
C THR A 228 45.70 -7.85 18.30
N LEU A 229 45.78 -9.12 17.89
CA LEU A 229 46.89 -9.65 17.09
C LEU A 229 46.95 -9.02 15.69
N ASP A 230 45.83 -8.77 15.02
CA ASP A 230 45.78 -8.07 13.73
C ASP A 230 46.43 -6.68 13.82
N GLN A 231 46.11 -5.93 14.89
CA GLN A 231 46.64 -4.59 15.13
C GLN A 231 48.15 -4.61 15.44
N LEU A 232 48.60 -5.59 16.22
CA LEU A 232 50.01 -5.78 16.55
C LEU A 232 50.82 -6.23 15.34
N GLU A 233 50.31 -7.16 14.53
CA GLU A 233 50.96 -7.63 13.30
C GLU A 233 51.11 -6.49 12.29
N HIS A 234 50.03 -5.73 12.05
CA HIS A 234 50.07 -4.59 11.14
C HIS A 234 51.07 -3.52 11.62
N ALA A 235 51.08 -3.18 12.92
CA ALA A 235 52.02 -2.22 13.49
C ALA A 235 53.49 -2.69 13.38
N LEU A 236 53.76 -3.94 13.76
CA LEU A 236 55.11 -4.50 13.74
C LEU A 236 55.66 -4.71 12.33
N ALA A 237 54.80 -5.00 11.35
CA ALA A 237 55.20 -5.23 9.97
C ALA A 237 55.41 -3.93 9.17
N ASN A 238 54.54 -2.92 9.35
CA ASN A 238 54.43 -1.80 8.39
C ASN A 238 55.00 -0.46 8.89
N VAL A 239 55.34 -0.30 10.18
CA VAL A 239 55.77 1.00 10.73
C VAL A 239 56.98 1.61 10.01
N ASN A 240 57.94 0.77 9.59
CA ASN A 240 59.12 1.23 8.85
C ASN A 240 58.77 1.63 7.41
N ASP A 241 57.83 0.93 6.77
CA ASP A 241 57.39 1.25 5.40
C ASP A 241 56.58 2.56 5.39
N GLU A 242 55.74 2.80 6.41
CA GLU A 242 55.02 4.07 6.59
C GLU A 242 55.97 5.25 6.94
N LEU A 243 57.00 5.03 7.76
CA LEU A 243 58.06 6.01 8.01
C LEU A 243 58.80 6.40 6.71
N ASN A 244 59.24 5.40 5.93
CA ASN A 244 59.90 5.62 4.65
C ASN A 244 58.99 6.35 3.64
N GLN A 245 57.70 6.01 3.62
CA GLN A 245 56.71 6.67 2.77
C GLN A 245 56.54 8.15 3.19
N LEU A 246 56.45 8.45 4.49
CA LEU A 246 56.33 9.81 4.99
C LEU A 246 57.57 10.65 4.65
N GLN A 247 58.79 10.11 4.86
CA GLN A 247 60.03 10.79 4.45
C GLN A 247 60.02 11.10 2.94
N THR A 248 59.63 10.14 2.10
CA THR A 248 59.55 10.33 0.65
C THR A 248 58.59 11.46 0.27
N GLN A 249 57.48 11.61 1.00
CA GLN A 249 56.51 12.69 0.78
C GLN A 249 57.04 14.05 1.28
N ILE A 250 57.81 14.09 2.37
CA ILE A 250 58.49 15.30 2.86
C ILE A 250 59.56 15.76 1.85
N ASP A 251 60.31 14.81 1.28
CA ASP A 251 61.31 15.09 0.23
C ASP A 251 60.64 15.63 -1.04
N GLU A 252 59.49 15.07 -1.46
CA GLU A 252 58.67 15.59 -2.57
C GLU A 252 58.21 17.03 -2.29
N ALA A 253 57.68 17.28 -1.10
CA ALA A 253 57.19 18.60 -0.70
C ALA A 253 58.31 19.65 -0.65
N THR A 254 59.51 19.26 -0.21
CA THR A 254 60.73 20.08 -0.23
C THR A 254 61.24 20.33 -1.66
N GLY A 255 60.95 19.44 -2.61
CA GLY A 255 61.21 19.65 -4.03
C GLY A 255 60.30 20.73 -4.63
N ILE A 256 59.00 20.64 -4.34
CA ILE A 256 57.96 21.58 -4.82
C ILE A 256 58.12 22.97 -4.19
N GLU A 257 58.56 23.06 -2.93
CA GLU A 257 58.89 24.33 -2.26
C GLU A 257 59.86 25.16 -3.12
N LYS A 258 60.99 24.59 -3.53
CA LYS A 258 62.02 25.29 -4.31
C LYS A 258 61.51 25.80 -5.64
N GLU A 259 60.60 25.05 -6.28
CA GLU A 259 59.94 25.47 -7.51
C GLU A 259 58.99 26.64 -7.26
N LEU A 260 58.17 26.59 -6.19
CA LEU A 260 57.28 27.68 -5.81
C LEU A 260 58.03 28.96 -5.43
N THR A 261 59.11 28.85 -4.67
CA THR A 261 59.95 30.00 -4.28
C THR A 261 60.61 30.63 -5.51
N GLN A 262 61.15 29.83 -6.44
CA GLN A 262 61.70 30.35 -7.71
C GLN A 262 60.65 31.00 -8.62
N LEU A 263 59.40 30.53 -8.60
CA LEU A 263 58.31 31.15 -9.36
C LEU A 263 57.84 32.45 -8.69
N ALA A 264 57.75 32.49 -7.35
CA ALA A 264 57.43 33.70 -6.60
C ALA A 264 58.47 34.82 -6.82
N GLU A 265 59.76 34.48 -6.91
CA GLU A 265 60.81 35.44 -7.28
C GLU A 265 60.68 36.02 -8.71
N GLN A 266 59.96 35.33 -9.61
CA GLN A 266 59.77 35.76 -11.00
C GLN A 266 58.56 36.69 -11.19
N ASP A 267 57.43 36.40 -10.54
CA ASP A 267 56.17 37.14 -10.72
C ASP A 267 55.70 37.95 -9.50
N GLY A 268 56.31 37.74 -8.32
CA GLY A 268 55.99 38.47 -7.08
C GLY A 268 54.71 38.01 -6.36
N PHE A 269 54.11 36.89 -6.77
CA PHE A 269 52.87 36.38 -6.17
C PHE A 269 53.07 35.05 -5.44
N PHE A 270 52.15 34.74 -4.52
CA PHE A 270 52.16 33.52 -3.68
C PHE A 270 53.51 33.23 -3.01
N GLU A 271 54.08 34.25 -2.35
CA GLU A 271 55.14 34.04 -1.35
C GLU A 271 54.56 33.26 -0.16
N VAL A 272 55.08 32.06 0.10
CA VAL A 272 54.51 31.12 1.10
C VAL A 272 55.54 30.67 2.16
N PRO A 273 56.17 31.61 2.90
CA PRO A 273 57.23 31.29 3.87
C PRO A 273 56.82 30.26 4.93
N HIS A 274 55.56 30.23 5.38
CA HIS A 274 55.12 29.25 6.38
C HIS A 274 55.08 27.80 5.86
N PHE A 275 55.18 27.57 4.55
CA PHE A 275 55.40 26.21 4.03
C PHE A 275 56.76 25.66 4.52
N PHE A 276 57.80 26.49 4.46
CA PHE A 276 59.16 26.19 4.92
C PHE A 276 59.33 26.39 6.43
N ASP A 277 58.84 27.49 7.00
CA ASP A 277 59.10 27.88 8.40
C ASP A 277 58.22 27.12 9.41
N ALA A 278 57.06 26.59 8.98
CA ALA A 278 56.09 25.98 9.89
C ALA A 278 55.64 24.57 9.46
N LEU A 279 55.17 24.37 8.22
CA LEU A 279 54.53 23.11 7.85
C LEU A 279 55.52 21.95 7.72
N LEU A 280 56.57 22.11 6.90
CA LEU A 280 57.58 21.06 6.71
C LEU A 280 58.31 20.68 8.02
N PRO A 281 58.79 21.64 8.86
CA PRO A 281 59.39 21.30 10.16
C PRO A 281 58.41 20.61 11.11
N SER A 282 57.12 20.97 11.07
CA SER A 282 56.11 20.35 11.93
C SER A 282 55.74 18.93 11.49
N ALA A 283 55.84 18.62 10.19
CA ALA A 283 55.68 17.27 9.68
C ALA A 283 56.92 16.40 9.95
N GLN A 284 58.13 16.95 9.74
CA GLN A 284 59.38 16.28 10.11
C GLN A 284 59.41 15.96 11.61
N ALA A 285 59.02 16.90 12.48
CA ALA A 285 58.94 16.65 13.91
C ALA A 285 57.94 15.55 14.31
N ASP A 286 56.86 15.34 13.55
CA ASP A 286 55.96 14.18 13.76
C ASP A 286 56.56 12.87 13.20
N GLN A 287 57.34 12.92 12.12
CA GLN A 287 58.10 11.76 11.63
C GLN A 287 59.22 11.36 12.60
N ASP A 288 60.05 12.30 13.03
CA ASP A 288 61.14 12.07 13.98
C ASP A 288 60.58 11.48 15.30
N ALA A 289 59.48 12.05 15.80
CA ALA A 289 58.77 11.52 16.96
C ALA A 289 58.13 10.14 16.69
N ALA A 290 57.71 9.84 15.45
CA ALA A 290 57.27 8.50 15.09
C ALA A 290 58.43 7.50 15.07
N GLU A 291 59.61 7.87 14.57
CA GLU A 291 60.81 7.02 14.50
C GLU A 291 61.36 6.70 15.90
N ASP A 292 61.49 7.73 16.76
CA ASP A 292 61.88 7.61 18.17
C ASP A 292 60.95 6.64 18.92
N ILE A 293 59.64 6.72 18.65
CA ILE A 293 58.63 5.87 19.29
C ILE A 293 58.58 4.48 18.64
N ALA A 294 58.74 4.34 17.32
CA ALA A 294 58.51 3.09 16.58
C ALA A 294 59.37 1.91 17.05
N THR A 295 60.56 2.16 17.59
CA THR A 295 61.43 1.11 18.14
C THR A 295 60.86 0.50 19.43
N ALA A 296 60.15 1.29 20.24
CA ALA A 296 59.65 0.89 21.56
C ALA A 296 58.12 0.70 21.63
N ASP A 297 57.37 1.39 20.77
CA ASP A 297 55.91 1.36 20.68
C ASP A 297 55.43 1.62 19.23
N PRO A 298 55.64 0.66 18.30
CA PRO A 298 55.22 0.79 16.90
C PRO A 298 53.71 1.03 16.72
N VAL A 299 52.87 0.54 17.64
CA VAL A 299 51.42 0.81 17.60
C VAL A 299 51.12 2.30 17.82
N GLN A 300 51.75 2.95 18.80
CA GLN A 300 51.53 4.38 19.02
C GLN A 300 52.03 5.21 17.83
N ALA A 301 53.16 4.83 17.23
CA ALA A 301 53.71 5.49 16.05
C ALA A 301 52.71 5.51 14.87
N ILE A 302 52.17 4.34 14.48
CA ILE A 302 51.16 4.23 13.41
C ILE A 302 49.83 4.90 13.79
N ARG A 303 49.40 4.84 15.05
CA ARG A 303 48.09 5.39 15.44
C ARG A 303 48.02 6.90 15.53
N GLN A 304 49.12 7.56 15.90
CA GLN A 304 49.09 8.97 16.30
C GLN A 304 50.01 9.85 15.45
N ARG A 305 51.29 9.47 15.32
CA ARG A 305 52.32 10.36 14.75
C ARG A 305 52.40 10.28 13.23
N LEU A 306 52.45 9.08 12.67
CA LEU A 306 52.48 8.88 11.22
C LEU A 306 51.27 9.50 10.50
N PRO A 307 50.00 9.32 10.96
CA PRO A 307 48.85 9.95 10.33
C PRO A 307 48.84 11.48 10.47
N ALA A 308 49.39 12.03 11.57
CA ALA A 308 49.50 13.47 11.77
C ALA A 308 50.50 14.11 10.78
N GLY A 309 51.69 13.50 10.63
CA GLY A 309 52.68 13.92 9.63
C GLY A 309 52.17 13.76 8.20
N ALA A 310 51.58 12.60 7.87
CA ALA A 310 51.02 12.33 6.54
C ALA A 310 49.90 13.29 6.16
N ARG A 311 49.00 13.66 7.11
CA ARG A 311 47.98 14.69 6.88
C ARG A 311 48.62 16.05 6.53
N LYS A 312 49.58 16.51 7.34
CA LYS A 312 50.25 17.81 7.14
C LYS A 312 50.86 17.91 5.75
N ILE A 313 51.56 16.85 5.32
CA ILE A 313 52.21 16.81 4.01
C ILE A 313 51.22 16.64 2.87
N ALA A 314 50.18 15.81 3.00
CA ALA A 314 49.15 15.67 1.97
C ALA A 314 48.39 16.99 1.73
N GLU A 315 48.04 17.73 2.79
CA GLU A 315 47.39 19.04 2.68
C GLU A 315 48.36 20.11 2.14
N GLY A 316 49.62 20.12 2.59
CA GLY A 316 50.66 21.01 2.07
C GLY A 316 50.97 20.80 0.58
N LEU A 317 51.17 19.54 0.16
CA LEU A 317 51.37 19.15 -1.24
C LEU A 317 50.18 19.54 -2.11
N ARG A 318 48.94 19.38 -1.61
CA ARG A 318 47.74 19.78 -2.35
C ARG A 318 47.71 21.31 -2.54
N LEU A 319 47.93 22.07 -1.48
CA LEU A 319 47.94 23.54 -1.54
C LEU A 319 49.08 24.06 -2.44
N ALA A 320 50.25 23.44 -2.37
CA ALA A 320 51.40 23.77 -3.22
C ALA A 320 51.13 23.49 -4.70
N LYS A 321 50.60 22.30 -5.04
CA LYS A 321 50.23 21.92 -6.41
C LYS A 321 49.09 22.77 -6.97
N MET A 322 48.16 23.22 -6.12
CA MET A 322 47.11 24.18 -6.49
C MET A 322 47.71 25.54 -6.89
N ILE A 323 48.70 26.07 -6.16
CA ILE A 323 49.42 27.31 -6.54
C ILE A 323 50.17 27.12 -7.85
N GLN A 324 50.89 25.99 -8.03
CA GLN A 324 51.56 25.69 -9.31
C GLN A 324 50.56 25.65 -10.48
N HIS A 325 49.40 25.01 -10.28
CA HIS A 325 48.35 24.96 -11.29
C HIS A 325 47.82 26.35 -11.64
N ALA A 326 47.56 27.20 -10.63
CA ALA A 326 47.12 28.58 -10.84
C ALA A 326 48.12 29.42 -11.65
N ARG A 327 49.43 29.26 -11.41
CA ARG A 327 50.47 29.90 -12.23
C ARG A 327 50.49 29.39 -13.67
N GLN A 328 50.06 28.15 -13.92
CA GLN A 328 49.99 27.57 -15.28
C GLN A 328 48.70 27.91 -16.03
N THR A 329 47.59 28.20 -15.34
CA THR A 329 46.28 28.41 -15.96
C THR A 329 45.72 29.82 -15.80
N VAL A 330 45.77 30.38 -14.59
CA VAL A 330 45.20 31.69 -14.26
C VAL A 330 46.16 32.83 -14.63
N PHE A 331 47.45 32.70 -14.36
CA PHE A 331 48.41 33.80 -14.61
C PHE A 331 48.55 34.17 -16.10
N PRO A 332 48.53 33.22 -17.06
CA PRO A 332 48.44 33.55 -18.48
C PRO A 332 47.20 34.39 -18.84
N THR A 333 46.08 34.28 -18.10
CA THR A 333 44.92 35.17 -18.31
C THR A 333 45.21 36.59 -17.86
N PHE A 334 45.99 36.79 -16.80
CA PHE A 334 46.44 38.12 -16.38
C PHE A 334 47.38 38.72 -17.43
N ASP A 335 48.33 37.93 -17.94
CA ASP A 335 49.26 38.35 -19.00
C ASP A 335 48.55 38.68 -20.32
N GLU A 336 47.46 37.98 -20.66
CA GLU A 336 46.67 38.28 -21.86
C GLU A 336 45.74 39.50 -21.68
N HIS A 337 45.03 39.60 -20.56
CA HIS A 337 43.92 40.53 -20.40
C HIS A 337 44.28 41.82 -19.65
N ALA A 338 45.27 41.84 -18.77
CA ALA A 338 45.71 43.06 -18.09
C ALA A 338 46.40 44.08 -19.02
N PRO A 339 47.17 43.70 -20.07
CA PRO A 339 47.60 44.64 -21.10
C PRO A 339 46.42 45.23 -21.87
N ARG A 340 45.44 44.41 -22.27
CA ARG A 340 44.22 44.86 -22.98
C ARG A 340 43.44 45.89 -22.16
N LEU A 341 43.21 45.65 -20.87
CA LEU A 341 42.55 46.61 -19.97
C LEU A 341 43.30 47.96 -19.93
N ARG A 342 44.65 47.93 -19.87
CA ARG A 342 45.47 49.15 -19.90
C ARG A 342 45.45 49.87 -21.25
N GLU A 343 45.45 49.15 -22.37
CA GLU A 343 45.28 49.72 -23.72
C GLU A 343 43.91 50.40 -23.88
N LEU A 344 42.87 49.85 -23.26
CA LEU A 344 41.52 50.43 -23.17
C LEU A 344 41.40 51.56 -22.13
N GLY A 345 42.49 51.90 -21.42
CA GLY A 345 42.55 53.01 -20.47
C GLY A 345 42.11 52.69 -19.03
N TYR A 346 41.93 51.43 -18.67
CA TYR A 346 41.53 51.00 -17.33
C TYR A 346 42.75 50.62 -16.46
N PRO A 347 42.77 50.99 -15.17
CA PRO A 347 43.82 50.56 -14.24
C PRO A 347 43.68 49.07 -13.90
N THR A 348 44.82 48.41 -13.70
CA THR A 348 44.90 46.96 -13.40
C THR A 348 45.57 46.65 -12.06
N GLU A 349 45.79 47.66 -11.23
CA GLU A 349 46.43 47.53 -9.90
C GLU A 349 45.63 46.59 -8.97
N TRP A 350 44.30 46.57 -9.11
CA TRP A 350 43.41 45.68 -8.37
C TRP A 350 43.65 44.18 -8.66
N ILE A 351 44.20 43.83 -9.82
CA ILE A 351 44.53 42.43 -10.18
C ILE A 351 45.69 41.95 -9.31
N ALA A 352 46.77 42.74 -9.27
CA ALA A 352 47.94 42.45 -8.44
C ALA A 352 47.58 42.46 -6.95
N GLN A 353 46.77 43.42 -6.49
CA GLN A 353 46.31 43.44 -5.10
C GLN A 353 45.54 42.17 -4.74
N ALA A 354 44.56 41.75 -5.55
CA ALA A 354 43.80 40.53 -5.29
C ALA A 354 44.68 39.26 -5.31
N ALA A 355 45.66 39.18 -6.22
CA ALA A 355 46.61 38.07 -6.26
C ALA A 355 47.54 38.03 -5.01
N HIS A 356 47.98 39.19 -4.50
CA HIS A 356 48.72 39.27 -3.23
C HIS A 356 47.85 38.87 -2.03
N GLU A 357 46.58 39.29 -1.98
CA GLU A 357 45.65 38.92 -0.91
C GLU A 357 45.41 37.40 -0.87
N LEU A 358 45.17 36.76 -2.02
CA LEU A 358 45.05 35.30 -2.13
C LEU A 358 46.37 34.59 -1.79
N GLY A 359 47.52 35.18 -2.14
CA GLY A 359 48.84 34.68 -1.71
C GLY A 359 49.02 34.66 -0.19
N ALA A 360 48.66 35.76 0.49
CA ALA A 360 48.71 35.86 1.95
C ALA A 360 47.72 34.91 2.65
N GLN A 361 46.56 34.65 2.04
CA GLN A 361 45.64 33.61 2.50
C GLN A 361 46.27 32.21 2.36
N ALA A 362 46.91 31.90 1.24
CA ALA A 362 47.58 30.62 1.02
C ALA A 362 48.67 30.36 2.07
N ASP A 363 49.53 31.35 2.34
CA ASP A 363 50.54 31.29 3.39
C ASP A 363 49.93 31.08 4.80
N THR A 364 48.80 31.73 5.07
CA THR A 364 48.03 31.51 6.31
C THR A 364 47.50 30.08 6.42
N LEU A 365 47.05 29.46 5.32
CA LEU A 365 46.62 28.07 5.30
C LEU A 365 47.80 27.10 5.51
N PHE A 366 48.99 27.37 4.94
CA PHE A 366 50.20 26.58 5.24
C PHE A 366 50.53 26.60 6.73
N LYS A 367 50.43 27.77 7.37
CA LYS A 367 50.62 27.93 8.82
C LYS A 367 49.59 27.14 9.65
N GLN A 368 48.31 27.19 9.26
CA GLN A 368 47.24 26.48 9.95
C GLN A 368 47.35 24.96 9.77
N ALA A 369 47.73 24.48 8.58
CA ALA A 369 47.92 23.06 8.27
C ALA A 369 48.87 22.36 9.26
N ALA A 370 49.88 23.08 9.77
CA ALA A 370 50.85 22.58 10.74
C ALA A 370 50.21 22.19 12.10
N ALA A 371 49.05 22.76 12.44
CA ALA A 371 48.32 22.48 13.67
C ALA A 371 47.05 21.65 13.44
N GLU A 372 46.24 21.99 12.43
CA GLU A 372 44.90 21.43 12.20
C GLU A 372 44.64 21.14 10.71
N SER A 373 43.52 20.45 10.39
CA SER A 373 43.17 20.15 8.99
C SER A 373 42.59 21.37 8.30
N VAL A 374 43.18 21.75 7.15
CA VAL A 374 42.72 22.86 6.31
C VAL A 374 42.06 22.39 5.00
N SER A 375 41.76 21.10 4.89
CA SER A 375 41.27 20.43 3.66
C SER A 375 40.05 21.09 3.00
N ALA A 376 39.15 21.69 3.78
CA ALA A 376 38.01 22.47 3.28
C ALA A 376 38.42 23.86 2.74
N ASN A 377 39.29 24.56 3.46
CA ASN A 377 39.72 25.92 3.13
C ASN A 377 40.55 25.94 1.84
N ILE A 378 41.35 24.89 1.59
CA ILE A 378 42.07 24.72 0.30
C ILE A 378 41.09 24.79 -0.88
N GLY A 379 39.91 24.18 -0.76
CA GLY A 379 38.89 24.20 -1.83
C GLY A 379 38.22 25.57 -2.04
N SER A 380 38.10 26.40 -0.99
CA SER A 380 37.63 27.79 -1.14
C SER A 380 38.66 28.62 -1.89
N LEU A 381 39.92 28.54 -1.47
CA LEU A 381 41.02 29.28 -2.08
C LEU A 381 41.25 28.87 -3.55
N GLU A 382 41.16 27.58 -3.86
CA GLU A 382 41.20 27.05 -5.23
C GLU A 382 40.13 27.69 -6.13
N HIS A 383 38.91 27.85 -5.60
CA HIS A 383 37.80 28.50 -6.29
C HIS A 383 37.99 30.02 -6.44
N GLU A 384 38.42 30.71 -5.39
CA GLU A 384 38.66 32.16 -5.40
C GLU A 384 39.78 32.56 -6.38
N ILE A 385 40.83 31.74 -6.51
CA ILE A 385 41.89 31.94 -7.49
C ILE A 385 41.37 31.76 -8.93
N ALA A 386 40.54 30.75 -9.19
CA ALA A 386 39.93 30.54 -10.50
C ALA A 386 38.98 31.71 -10.87
N GLN A 387 38.13 32.14 -9.93
CA GLN A 387 37.25 33.29 -10.09
C GLN A 387 38.01 34.58 -10.42
N LEU A 388 39.21 34.79 -9.85
CA LEU A 388 40.01 35.97 -10.17
C LEU A 388 40.45 35.98 -11.65
N GLY A 389 40.80 34.83 -12.22
CA GLY A 389 41.09 34.68 -13.65
C GLY A 389 39.90 35.02 -14.55
N GLU A 390 38.74 34.41 -14.25
CA GLU A 390 37.49 34.68 -14.97
C GLU A 390 37.09 36.16 -14.89
N ARG A 391 37.16 36.76 -13.69
CA ARG A 391 36.84 38.18 -13.46
C ARG A 391 37.70 39.13 -14.29
N VAL A 392 38.99 38.83 -14.42
CA VAL A 392 39.92 39.63 -15.24
C VAL A 392 39.59 39.52 -16.73
N ALA A 393 39.30 38.30 -17.22
CA ALA A 393 38.91 38.07 -18.61
C ALA A 393 37.57 38.76 -18.95
N HIS A 394 36.56 38.63 -18.09
CA HIS A 394 35.26 39.28 -18.26
C HIS A 394 35.34 40.81 -18.19
N CYS A 395 36.10 41.38 -17.24
CA CYS A 395 36.33 42.83 -17.19
C CYS A 395 36.95 43.34 -18.50
N ALA A 396 37.93 42.62 -19.06
CA ALA A 396 38.54 42.98 -20.34
C ALA A 396 37.55 42.88 -21.53
N GLN A 397 36.66 41.88 -21.53
CA GLN A 397 35.61 41.77 -22.54
C GLN A 397 34.59 42.90 -22.44
N ILE A 398 34.05 43.18 -21.24
CA ILE A 398 33.11 44.29 -21.01
C ILE A 398 33.76 45.62 -21.42
N ALA A 399 35.01 45.86 -21.04
CA ALA A 399 35.76 47.05 -21.45
C ALA A 399 35.84 47.21 -22.99
N HIS A 400 36.07 46.11 -23.71
CA HIS A 400 36.12 46.10 -25.18
C HIS A 400 34.74 46.35 -25.81
N GLU A 401 33.69 45.71 -25.29
CA GLU A 401 32.31 45.88 -25.76
C GLU A 401 31.80 47.31 -25.54
N LEU A 402 32.10 47.91 -24.38
CA LEU A 402 31.75 49.29 -24.07
C LEU A 402 32.34 50.29 -25.08
N GLN A 403 33.60 50.11 -25.49
CA GLN A 403 34.26 51.01 -26.43
C GLN A 403 33.86 50.73 -27.90
N SER A 404 33.74 49.47 -28.29
CA SER A 404 33.55 49.07 -29.70
C SER A 404 32.09 49.08 -30.16
N ARG A 405 31.14 48.88 -29.23
CA ARG A 405 29.70 48.79 -29.52
C ARG A 405 28.89 49.83 -28.77
N ASP A 406 28.98 49.86 -27.44
CA ASP A 406 27.97 50.54 -26.63
C ASP A 406 28.13 52.08 -26.64
N GLU A 407 29.35 52.61 -26.57
CA GLU A 407 29.61 54.06 -26.74
C GLU A 407 29.19 54.58 -28.13
N PRO A 408 29.57 53.95 -29.27
CA PRO A 408 29.01 54.27 -30.58
C PRO A 408 27.49 54.19 -30.67
N ALA A 409 26.85 53.24 -29.97
CA ALA A 409 25.39 53.10 -29.98
C ALA A 409 24.68 54.29 -29.29
N VAL A 410 25.25 54.83 -28.20
CA VAL A 410 24.74 56.05 -27.55
C VAL A 410 24.85 57.27 -28.48
N GLU A 411 25.94 57.39 -29.25
CA GLU A 411 26.09 58.45 -30.25
C GLU A 411 25.10 58.28 -31.42
N GLN A 412 24.91 57.05 -31.90
CA GLN A 412 23.94 56.71 -32.96
C GLN A 412 22.51 57.02 -32.53
N LEU A 413 22.12 56.72 -31.29
CA LEU A 413 20.81 57.10 -30.76
C LEU A 413 20.63 58.63 -30.74
N ALA A 414 21.62 59.37 -30.24
CA ALA A 414 21.56 60.83 -30.20
C ALA A 414 21.45 61.46 -31.61
N ALA A 415 22.13 60.87 -32.61
CA ALA A 415 21.99 61.24 -34.01
C ALA A 415 20.58 60.89 -34.56
N ALA A 416 20.08 59.68 -34.29
CA ALA A 416 18.75 59.24 -34.72
C ALA A 416 17.62 60.12 -34.15
N ILE A 417 17.70 60.52 -32.89
CA ILE A 417 16.76 61.47 -32.26
C ILE A 417 16.81 62.83 -32.98
N THR A 418 18.01 63.31 -33.33
CA THR A 418 18.19 64.58 -34.03
C THR A 418 17.62 64.55 -35.44
N ASP A 419 17.84 63.46 -36.19
CA ASP A 419 17.32 63.27 -37.53
C ASP A 419 15.80 63.03 -37.53
N ALA A 420 15.27 62.30 -36.54
CA ALA A 420 13.83 62.14 -36.34
C ALA A 420 13.14 63.49 -36.05
N ARG A 421 13.72 64.33 -35.18
CA ARG A 421 13.24 65.70 -34.92
C ARG A 421 13.23 66.55 -36.19
N ARG A 422 14.28 66.46 -37.01
CA ARG A 422 14.31 67.13 -38.33
C ARG A 422 13.19 66.65 -39.25
N GLN A 423 12.98 65.33 -39.36
CA GLN A 423 11.94 64.75 -40.20
C GLN A 423 10.54 65.15 -39.74
N ILE A 424 10.25 65.02 -38.44
CA ILE A 424 8.98 65.42 -37.82
C ILE A 424 8.74 66.92 -38.02
N GLY A 425 9.76 67.75 -37.78
CA GLY A 425 9.69 69.20 -37.96
C GLY A 425 9.41 69.63 -39.40
N GLN A 426 10.01 68.96 -40.39
CA GLN A 426 9.74 69.21 -41.80
C GLN A 426 8.31 68.85 -42.20
N VAL A 427 7.79 67.70 -41.77
CA VAL A 427 6.44 67.23 -42.10
C VAL A 427 5.36 68.07 -41.41
N LEU A 428 5.54 68.37 -40.11
CA LEU A 428 4.56 69.11 -39.30
C LEU A 428 4.75 70.63 -39.33
N LYS A 429 5.79 71.14 -40.01
CA LYS A 429 6.20 72.56 -40.05
C LYS A 429 6.45 73.15 -38.66
N ARG A 430 7.09 72.37 -37.79
CA ARG A 430 7.51 72.72 -36.43
C ARG A 430 9.03 72.91 -36.37
N PRO A 431 9.56 73.80 -35.51
CA PRO A 431 11.00 73.87 -35.29
C PRO A 431 11.47 72.60 -34.58
N GLU A 432 12.67 72.10 -34.92
CA GLU A 432 13.18 70.80 -34.45
C GLU A 432 13.12 70.64 -32.92
N HIS A 433 13.39 71.72 -32.17
CA HIS A 433 13.37 71.73 -30.71
C HIS A 433 11.97 71.66 -30.07
N GLU A 434 10.89 71.86 -30.82
CA GLU A 434 9.50 71.62 -30.37
C GLU A 434 9.04 70.18 -30.66
N THR A 435 9.79 69.40 -31.43
CA THR A 435 9.38 68.07 -31.87
C THR A 435 9.96 66.95 -31.01
N LEU A 436 9.24 65.82 -30.95
CA LEU A 436 9.61 64.65 -30.15
C LEU A 436 9.85 65.04 -28.67
N ARG A 437 8.84 65.72 -28.11
CA ARG A 437 8.73 66.16 -26.72
C ARG A 437 7.44 65.61 -26.10
N GLU A 438 7.44 64.31 -25.89
CA GLU A 438 6.37 63.62 -25.17
C GLU A 438 6.48 63.95 -23.67
N ALA A 439 5.34 64.05 -22.96
CA ALA A 439 5.34 64.42 -21.55
C ALA A 439 6.00 63.37 -20.65
N ASP A 440 5.78 62.09 -20.98
CA ASP A 440 6.10 60.94 -20.13
C ASP A 440 7.22 60.04 -20.70
N ALA A 441 7.79 60.38 -21.86
CA ALA A 441 8.75 59.55 -22.59
C ALA A 441 9.71 60.40 -23.45
N GLN A 442 10.59 61.19 -22.83
CA GLN A 442 11.55 62.02 -23.59
C GLN A 442 12.75 61.18 -24.07
N PRO A 443 13.07 61.18 -25.37
CA PRO A 443 14.23 60.43 -25.87
C PRO A 443 15.58 60.98 -25.36
N ASP A 444 15.65 62.27 -25.03
CA ASP A 444 16.87 62.88 -24.46
C ASP A 444 17.20 62.30 -23.08
N ASP A 445 16.18 61.96 -22.29
CA ASP A 445 16.36 61.30 -20.98
C ASP A 445 16.96 59.90 -21.14
N GLN A 446 16.62 59.18 -22.22
CA GLN A 446 17.21 57.87 -22.53
C GLN A 446 18.68 57.97 -22.96
N VAL A 447 19.03 59.00 -23.74
CA VAL A 447 20.45 59.30 -24.05
C VAL A 447 21.22 59.66 -22.80
N GLN A 448 20.64 60.45 -21.89
CA GLN A 448 21.29 60.81 -20.63
C GLN A 448 21.46 59.59 -19.71
N ALA A 449 20.42 58.78 -19.55
CA ALA A 449 20.48 57.53 -18.81
C ALA A 449 21.56 56.59 -19.36
N ALA A 450 21.64 56.41 -20.69
CA ALA A 450 22.66 55.59 -21.31
C ALA A 450 24.09 56.13 -21.08
N ARG A 451 24.28 57.46 -21.06
CA ARG A 451 25.56 58.09 -20.71
C ARG A 451 25.93 57.90 -19.23
N ASP A 452 24.96 58.03 -18.33
CA ASP A 452 25.17 57.84 -16.90
C ASP A 452 25.53 56.38 -16.60
N GLN A 453 24.88 55.42 -17.28
CA GLN A 453 25.22 54.00 -17.21
C GLN A 453 26.58 53.68 -17.85
N LEU A 454 26.96 54.31 -18.96
CA LEU A 454 28.31 54.21 -19.55
C LEU A 454 29.39 54.69 -18.57
N ALA A 455 29.14 55.80 -17.87
CA ALA A 455 30.03 56.31 -16.83
C ALA A 455 30.10 55.38 -15.62
N ALA A 456 28.98 54.81 -15.18
CA ALA A 456 28.93 53.83 -14.09
C ALA A 456 29.68 52.53 -14.44
N ALA A 457 29.49 52.00 -15.65
CA ALA A 457 30.20 50.81 -16.13
C ALA A 457 31.71 51.04 -16.18
N ARG A 458 32.14 52.21 -16.70
CA ARG A 458 33.55 52.64 -16.69
C ARG A 458 34.12 52.73 -15.28
N ALA A 459 33.39 53.31 -14.34
CA ALA A 459 33.82 53.43 -12.94
C ALA A 459 33.93 52.05 -12.25
N ALA A 460 33.00 51.13 -12.50
CA ALA A 460 33.06 49.77 -11.96
C ALA A 460 34.30 49.00 -12.45
N LEU A 461 34.64 49.12 -13.74
CA LEU A 461 35.85 48.48 -14.32
C LEU A 461 37.16 49.00 -13.72
N GLN A 462 37.23 50.26 -13.25
CA GLN A 462 38.42 50.80 -12.58
C GLN A 462 38.78 50.06 -11.28
N TYR A 463 37.81 49.40 -10.65
CA TYR A 463 37.99 48.65 -9.41
C TYR A 463 37.82 47.13 -9.58
N GLY A 464 37.74 46.64 -10.83
CA GLY A 464 37.51 45.22 -11.12
C GLY A 464 36.10 44.72 -10.76
N GLY A 465 35.13 45.63 -10.64
CA GLY A 465 33.74 45.32 -10.29
C GLY A 465 32.93 44.78 -11.47
N GLU A 466 33.24 43.55 -11.90
CA GLU A 466 32.62 42.87 -13.05
C GLU A 466 31.08 42.93 -13.06
N GLU A 467 30.41 42.47 -12.00
CA GLU A 467 28.94 42.39 -11.93
C GLU A 467 28.30 43.79 -12.05
N ALA A 468 28.89 44.80 -11.41
CA ALA A 468 28.43 46.18 -11.49
C ALA A 468 28.65 46.76 -12.90
N ALA A 469 29.78 46.44 -13.54
CA ALA A 469 30.08 46.86 -14.91
C ALA A 469 29.12 46.21 -15.92
N ALA A 470 28.86 44.91 -15.80
CA ALA A 470 27.92 44.16 -16.64
C ALA A 470 26.47 44.67 -16.46
N THR A 471 26.05 44.91 -15.21
CA THR A 471 24.71 45.46 -14.91
C THR A 471 24.51 46.84 -15.52
N ALA A 472 25.51 47.73 -15.40
CA ALA A 472 25.47 49.06 -16.00
C ALA A 472 25.51 49.00 -17.55
N ALA A 473 26.30 48.10 -18.15
CA ALA A 473 26.30 47.88 -19.60
C ALA A 473 24.94 47.37 -20.13
N ALA A 474 24.28 46.46 -19.41
CA ALA A 474 22.93 46.00 -19.76
C ALA A 474 21.88 47.11 -19.61
N ALA A 475 21.98 47.94 -18.57
CA ALA A 475 21.10 49.09 -18.37
C ALA A 475 21.28 50.17 -19.45
N LEU A 476 22.53 50.42 -19.89
CA LEU A 476 22.86 51.26 -21.04
C LEU A 476 22.13 50.75 -22.30
N GLN A 477 22.26 49.46 -22.61
CA GLN A 477 21.64 48.87 -23.80
C GLN A 477 20.12 48.95 -23.75
N ALA A 478 19.51 48.73 -22.59
CA ALA A 478 18.07 48.90 -22.40
C ALA A 478 17.62 50.34 -22.68
N ALA A 479 18.35 51.35 -22.18
CA ALA A 479 18.06 52.76 -22.46
C ALA A 479 18.26 53.11 -23.95
N VAL A 480 19.31 52.59 -24.59
CA VAL A 480 19.54 52.77 -26.03
C VAL A 480 18.40 52.18 -26.86
N GLN A 481 17.99 50.95 -26.56
CA GLN A 481 16.88 50.27 -27.23
C GLN A 481 15.55 51.01 -27.05
N GLN A 482 15.22 51.43 -25.83
CA GLN A 482 14.01 52.22 -25.55
C GLN A 482 14.02 53.56 -26.29
N GLY A 483 15.18 54.22 -26.38
CA GLY A 483 15.34 55.44 -27.18
C GLY A 483 15.05 55.22 -28.66
N HIS A 484 15.54 54.13 -29.24
CA HIS A 484 15.23 53.78 -30.64
C HIS A 484 13.75 53.43 -30.84
N GLU A 485 13.13 52.68 -29.92
CA GLU A 485 11.69 52.36 -29.99
C GLU A 485 10.80 53.61 -29.93
N ILE A 486 11.15 54.60 -29.10
CA ILE A 486 10.48 55.91 -29.04
C ILE A 486 10.57 56.62 -30.39
N VAL A 487 11.75 56.63 -31.03
CA VAL A 487 11.97 57.23 -32.34
C VAL A 487 11.17 56.50 -33.43
N ASP A 488 11.28 55.17 -33.51
CA ASP A 488 10.66 54.37 -34.57
C ASP A 488 9.13 54.36 -34.50
N ARG A 489 8.55 54.31 -33.29
CA ARG A 489 7.09 54.48 -33.09
C ARG A 489 6.65 55.86 -33.55
N SER A 490 7.35 56.91 -33.13
CA SER A 490 7.03 58.30 -33.53
C SER A 490 7.10 58.50 -35.05
N LEU A 491 8.13 57.97 -35.71
CA LEU A 491 8.27 58.03 -37.17
C LEU A 491 7.26 57.14 -37.92
N THR A 492 6.74 56.09 -37.28
CA THR A 492 5.67 55.25 -37.84
C THR A 492 4.32 55.97 -37.76
N VAL A 493 3.98 56.56 -36.61
CA VAL A 493 2.83 57.46 -36.46
C VAL A 493 2.90 58.59 -37.48
N LEU A 494 4.05 59.25 -37.64
CA LEU A 494 4.23 60.35 -38.60
C LEU A 494 3.83 59.94 -40.03
N ARG A 495 4.18 58.72 -40.45
CA ARG A 495 3.90 58.17 -41.78
C ARG A 495 2.47 57.69 -41.95
N GLU A 496 1.92 56.99 -40.96
CA GLU A 496 0.66 56.23 -41.10
C GLU A 496 -0.58 56.92 -40.52
N PHE A 497 -0.40 58.00 -39.76
CA PHE A 497 -1.46 58.78 -39.08
C PHE A 497 -2.74 58.95 -39.90
N SER A 498 -2.63 59.41 -41.15
CA SER A 498 -3.81 59.70 -41.99
C SER A 498 -4.63 58.47 -42.39
N THR A 499 -4.02 57.28 -42.32
CA THR A 499 -4.69 55.99 -42.51
C THR A 499 -5.30 55.54 -41.21
N TRP A 500 -4.52 55.44 -40.13
CA TRP A 500 -5.01 55.00 -38.81
C TRP A 500 -6.18 55.86 -38.30
N GLN A 501 -6.09 57.19 -38.42
CA GLN A 501 -7.16 58.11 -38.04
C GLN A 501 -8.43 57.85 -38.86
N ARG A 502 -8.30 57.65 -40.18
CA ARG A 502 -9.44 57.40 -41.07
C ARG A 502 -10.11 56.06 -40.74
N ASP A 503 -9.31 55.03 -40.54
CA ASP A 503 -9.79 53.67 -40.30
C ASP A 503 -10.48 53.58 -38.93
N ALA A 504 -9.91 54.21 -37.89
CA ALA A 504 -10.55 54.33 -36.58
C ALA A 504 -11.85 55.15 -36.62
N GLN A 505 -11.90 56.25 -37.39
CA GLN A 505 -13.13 57.02 -37.60
C GLN A 505 -14.21 56.23 -38.35
N GLN A 506 -13.84 55.51 -39.42
CA GLN A 506 -14.77 54.63 -40.14
C GLN A 506 -15.28 53.50 -39.26
N ARG A 507 -14.40 52.88 -38.47
CA ARG A 507 -14.77 51.82 -37.52
C ARG A 507 -15.70 52.34 -36.42
N TRP A 508 -15.45 53.54 -35.88
CA TRP A 508 -16.37 54.19 -34.94
C TRP A 508 -17.76 54.42 -35.54
N GLN A 509 -17.85 54.91 -36.78
CA GLN A 509 -19.14 55.06 -37.48
C GLN A 509 -19.86 53.71 -37.68
N GLN A 510 -19.14 52.65 -38.03
CA GLN A 510 -19.71 51.29 -38.15
C GLN A 510 -20.27 50.77 -36.83
N VAL A 511 -19.50 50.88 -35.73
CA VAL A 511 -19.93 50.40 -34.40
C VAL A 511 -21.10 51.25 -33.88
N GLN A 512 -21.11 52.56 -34.13
CA GLN A 512 -22.24 53.43 -33.80
C GLN A 512 -23.52 53.08 -34.58
N HIS A 513 -23.41 52.77 -35.88
CA HIS A 513 -24.53 52.28 -36.69
C HIS A 513 -25.07 50.95 -36.16
N ARG A 514 -24.19 49.98 -35.90
CA ARG A 514 -24.57 48.68 -35.32
C ARG A 514 -25.23 48.83 -33.95
N LEU A 515 -24.76 49.75 -33.11
CA LEU A 515 -25.41 50.05 -31.83
C LEU A 515 -26.84 50.55 -32.02
N HIS A 516 -27.12 51.34 -33.06
CA HIS A 516 -28.47 51.82 -33.35
C HIS A 516 -29.38 50.69 -33.89
N GLU A 517 -28.89 49.87 -34.82
CA GLU A 517 -29.61 48.71 -35.36
C GLU A 517 -29.95 47.69 -34.26
N ILE A 518 -28.94 47.28 -33.48
CA ILE A 518 -29.08 46.31 -32.39
C ILE A 518 -29.90 46.89 -31.25
N SER A 519 -29.80 48.20 -30.95
CA SER A 519 -30.70 48.88 -30.00
C SER A 519 -32.15 48.81 -30.46
N THR A 520 -32.44 49.13 -31.71
CA THR A 520 -33.81 49.12 -32.25
C THR A 520 -34.40 47.72 -32.18
N ARG A 521 -33.63 46.71 -32.61
CA ARG A 521 -34.03 45.29 -32.54
C ARG A 521 -34.16 44.79 -31.09
N ALA A 522 -33.32 45.26 -30.17
CA ALA A 522 -33.45 44.98 -28.74
C ALA A 522 -34.75 45.59 -28.21
N ASP A 523 -35.03 46.87 -28.45
CA ASP A 523 -36.24 47.56 -27.97
C ASP A 523 -37.52 46.91 -28.54
N GLU A 524 -37.54 46.56 -29.84
CA GLU A 524 -38.63 45.81 -30.49
C GLU A 524 -38.88 44.44 -29.84
N THR A 525 -37.82 43.76 -29.39
CA THR A 525 -37.92 42.44 -28.76
C THR A 525 -38.25 42.59 -27.26
N MET A 526 -37.73 43.61 -26.59
CA MET A 526 -37.96 43.92 -25.16
C MET A 526 -39.43 44.24 -24.87
N GLY A 527 -40.13 44.88 -25.81
CA GLY A 527 -41.59 45.06 -25.73
C GLY A 527 -42.41 43.75 -25.77
N GLN A 528 -41.78 42.59 -25.93
CA GLN A 528 -42.43 41.28 -26.07
C GLN A 528 -42.11 40.28 -24.95
N PHE A 529 -41.28 40.60 -23.95
CA PHE A 529 -40.90 39.66 -22.88
C PHE A 529 -40.71 40.36 -21.53
N GLU A 530 -40.77 39.61 -20.43
CA GLU A 530 -40.54 40.16 -19.09
C GLU A 530 -39.09 40.64 -18.87
N PRO A 531 -38.84 41.60 -17.95
CA PRO A 531 -37.49 42.05 -17.57
C PRO A 531 -36.52 40.94 -17.14
N SER A 532 -37.02 39.80 -16.68
CA SER A 532 -36.26 38.59 -16.32
C SER A 532 -35.53 37.97 -17.52
N ALA A 533 -36.16 37.94 -18.69
CA ALA A 533 -35.60 37.39 -19.93
C ALA A 533 -34.40 38.18 -20.47
N TRP A 534 -34.19 39.41 -19.97
CA TRP A 534 -33.17 40.37 -20.39
C TRP A 534 -31.92 40.38 -19.50
N ARG A 535 -31.88 39.51 -18.49
CA ARG A 535 -30.69 39.23 -17.69
C ARG A 535 -29.81 38.21 -18.41
N LEU A 536 -28.52 38.51 -18.48
CA LEU A 536 -27.52 37.53 -18.95
C LEU A 536 -27.30 36.53 -17.81
N ARG A 537 -27.95 35.36 -17.90
CA ARG A 537 -27.94 34.36 -16.83
C ARG A 537 -26.57 33.68 -16.70
N ALA A 538 -26.09 33.56 -15.46
CA ALA A 538 -24.79 33.00 -15.08
C ALA A 538 -24.51 31.55 -15.51
N SER A 539 -25.55 30.82 -15.95
CA SER A 539 -25.44 29.47 -16.52
C SER A 539 -24.80 29.44 -17.92
N ASP A 540 -24.45 30.59 -18.49
CA ASP A 540 -23.71 30.73 -19.75
C ASP A 540 -22.20 30.94 -19.48
N PRO A 541 -21.31 29.99 -19.86
CA PRO A 541 -19.86 30.16 -19.74
C PRO A 541 -19.28 31.37 -20.48
N ALA A 542 -20.02 31.98 -21.41
CA ALA A 542 -19.61 33.20 -22.08
C ALA A 542 -19.69 34.47 -21.19
N TYR A 543 -20.49 34.47 -20.13
CA TYR A 543 -20.82 35.67 -19.35
C TYR A 543 -20.73 35.42 -17.83
N PRO A 544 -19.54 35.58 -17.22
CA PRO A 544 -19.34 35.30 -15.79
C PRO A 544 -19.95 36.36 -14.85
N ASP A 545 -20.49 37.46 -15.38
CA ASP A 545 -20.94 38.62 -14.59
C ASP A 545 -22.47 38.64 -14.43
N GLU A 546 -22.96 38.07 -13.34
CA GLU A 546 -24.39 37.75 -13.11
C GLU A 546 -25.33 38.98 -13.08
N ALA A 547 -24.77 40.19 -12.98
CA ALA A 547 -25.51 41.45 -12.83
C ALA A 547 -25.78 42.18 -14.17
N ALA A 548 -25.12 41.80 -15.26
CA ALA A 548 -25.19 42.54 -16.51
C ALA A 548 -26.54 42.34 -17.25
N THR A 549 -27.28 43.43 -17.45
CA THR A 549 -28.46 43.48 -18.32
C THR A 549 -28.08 43.96 -19.72
N ILE A 550 -28.94 43.70 -20.72
CA ILE A 550 -28.76 44.27 -22.06
C ILE A 550 -28.69 45.81 -22.01
N ASP A 551 -29.49 46.47 -21.17
CA ASP A 551 -29.44 47.93 -21.03
C ASP A 551 -28.13 48.44 -20.42
N SER A 552 -27.57 47.72 -19.42
CA SER A 552 -26.22 48.04 -18.90
C SER A 552 -25.20 47.99 -20.03
N ARG A 553 -25.18 46.90 -20.81
CA ARG A 553 -24.24 46.76 -21.93
C ARG A 553 -24.45 47.78 -23.03
N ARG A 554 -25.70 48.19 -23.32
CA ARG A 554 -26.00 49.31 -24.24
C ARG A 554 -25.48 50.63 -23.70
N GLN A 555 -25.65 50.91 -22.42
CA GLN A 555 -25.14 52.13 -21.77
C GLN A 555 -23.60 52.16 -21.76
N GLU A 556 -22.95 51.09 -21.29
CA GLU A 556 -21.48 50.96 -21.31
C GLU A 556 -20.90 51.09 -22.72
N THR A 557 -21.61 50.60 -23.74
CA THR A 557 -21.21 50.76 -25.15
C THR A 557 -21.33 52.22 -25.61
N ARG A 558 -22.38 52.95 -25.21
CA ARG A 558 -22.50 54.40 -25.47
C ARG A 558 -21.38 55.19 -24.80
N GLU A 559 -21.14 54.94 -23.51
CA GLU A 559 -20.09 55.61 -22.73
C GLU A 559 -18.69 55.35 -23.31
N THR A 560 -18.40 54.10 -23.73
CA THR A 560 -17.15 53.81 -24.46
C THR A 560 -17.10 54.56 -25.80
N LEU A 561 -18.15 54.55 -26.62
CA LEU A 561 -18.15 55.25 -27.91
C LEU A 561 -18.03 56.77 -27.79
N GLU A 562 -18.58 57.38 -26.74
CA GLU A 562 -18.41 58.82 -26.42
C GLU A 562 -17.00 59.15 -25.93
N ARG A 563 -16.35 58.24 -25.20
CA ARG A 563 -14.92 58.36 -24.86
C ARG A 563 -14.06 58.26 -26.13
N VAL A 564 -14.24 57.20 -26.94
CA VAL A 564 -13.53 57.00 -28.21
C VAL A 564 -13.71 58.22 -29.14
N GLN A 565 -14.92 58.77 -29.23
CA GLN A 565 -15.17 59.97 -30.05
C GLN A 565 -14.34 61.17 -29.58
N ARG A 566 -14.23 61.41 -28.27
CA ARG A 566 -13.39 62.48 -27.71
C ARG A 566 -11.90 62.26 -27.99
N GLN A 567 -11.41 61.02 -27.87
CA GLN A 567 -10.02 60.66 -28.22
C GLN A 567 -9.74 60.95 -29.69
N LEU A 568 -10.58 60.44 -30.61
CA LEU A 568 -10.46 60.68 -32.06
C LEU A 568 -10.63 62.15 -32.48
N GLN A 569 -11.23 63.00 -31.64
CA GLN A 569 -11.28 64.46 -31.82
C GLN A 569 -10.01 65.18 -31.34
N GLN A 570 -9.33 64.67 -30.31
CA GLN A 570 -8.09 65.24 -29.77
C GLN A 570 -6.85 64.80 -30.56
N VAL A 571 -6.85 63.58 -31.09
CA VAL A 571 -5.76 62.99 -31.90
C VAL A 571 -5.18 63.95 -32.97
N PRO A 572 -5.97 64.72 -33.74
CA PRO A 572 -5.43 65.71 -34.68
C PRO A 572 -4.70 66.89 -34.03
N GLU A 573 -5.14 67.35 -32.86
CA GLU A 573 -4.50 68.45 -32.12
C GLU A 573 -3.15 67.98 -31.55
N LEU A 574 -3.11 66.76 -31.01
CA LEU A 574 -1.90 66.11 -30.53
C LEU A 574 -0.87 65.88 -31.66
N TYR A 575 -1.33 65.43 -32.83
CA TYR A 575 -0.49 65.28 -34.03
C TYR A 575 0.06 66.64 -34.50
N ALA A 576 -0.76 67.69 -34.55
CA ALA A 576 -0.33 69.04 -34.89
C ALA A 576 0.59 69.70 -33.83
N ALA A 577 0.58 69.17 -32.60
CA ALA A 577 1.49 69.52 -31.51
C ALA A 577 2.78 68.67 -31.49
N ALA A 578 2.96 67.75 -32.44
CA ALA A 578 4.09 66.80 -32.51
C ALA A 578 4.23 65.86 -31.29
N GLN A 579 3.11 65.54 -30.64
CA GLN A 579 3.01 64.53 -29.56
C GLN A 579 2.59 63.18 -30.15
N LEU A 580 3.53 62.55 -30.88
CA LEU A 580 3.28 61.40 -31.73
C LEU A 580 3.11 60.09 -30.95
N LEU A 581 3.83 59.90 -29.84
CA LEU A 581 3.57 58.72 -28.99
C LEU A 581 2.21 58.82 -28.30
N LYS A 582 1.80 60.02 -27.87
CA LYS A 582 0.46 60.20 -27.32
C LYS A 582 -0.63 59.95 -28.36
N VAL A 583 -0.41 60.34 -29.62
CA VAL A 583 -1.29 59.98 -30.75
C VAL A 583 -1.40 58.46 -30.93
N ASP A 584 -0.28 57.73 -30.85
CA ASP A 584 -0.25 56.26 -30.91
C ASP A 584 -1.13 55.65 -29.80
N THR A 585 -0.92 56.04 -28.54
CA THR A 585 -1.70 55.57 -27.39
C THR A 585 -3.18 55.88 -27.53
N GLU A 586 -3.57 57.11 -27.86
CA GLU A 586 -4.98 57.49 -28.00
C GLU A 586 -5.67 56.76 -29.16
N LEU A 587 -4.95 56.42 -30.24
CA LEU A 587 -5.46 55.60 -31.34
C LEU A 587 -5.56 54.12 -30.98
N GLN A 588 -4.63 53.59 -30.19
CA GLN A 588 -4.67 52.21 -29.67
C GLN A 588 -5.83 52.04 -28.69
N ASP A 589 -5.98 52.94 -27.71
CA ASP A 589 -7.08 52.98 -26.75
C ASP A 589 -8.44 53.14 -27.47
N ALA A 590 -8.50 54.01 -28.48
CA ALA A 590 -9.69 54.16 -29.32
C ALA A 590 -10.05 52.85 -30.03
N THR A 591 -9.06 52.16 -30.61
CA THR A 591 -9.25 50.89 -31.31
C THR A 591 -9.71 49.79 -30.35
N GLN A 592 -9.06 49.64 -29.20
CA GLN A 592 -9.45 48.67 -28.17
C GLN A 592 -10.88 48.95 -27.64
N GLY A 593 -11.22 50.22 -27.43
CA GLY A 593 -12.58 50.63 -27.05
C GLY A 593 -13.63 50.29 -28.10
N LEU A 594 -13.28 50.36 -29.39
CA LEU A 594 -14.15 49.94 -30.48
C LEU A 594 -14.33 48.41 -30.54
N GLU A 595 -13.27 47.64 -30.32
CA GLU A 595 -13.34 46.17 -30.25
C GLU A 595 -14.20 45.69 -29.07
N GLN A 596 -13.98 46.25 -27.87
CA GLN A 596 -14.81 45.97 -26.69
C GLN A 596 -16.29 46.31 -26.93
N SER A 597 -16.55 47.43 -27.62
CA SER A 597 -17.91 47.85 -28.00
C SER A 597 -18.53 46.88 -29.01
N ASP A 598 -17.78 46.44 -30.02
CA ASP A 598 -18.27 45.51 -31.04
C ASP A 598 -18.56 44.11 -30.46
N GLY A 599 -17.75 43.67 -29.49
CA GLY A 599 -17.98 42.46 -28.70
C GLY A 599 -19.28 42.54 -27.89
N ARG A 600 -19.46 43.61 -27.08
CA ARG A 600 -20.71 43.84 -26.32
C ARG A 600 -21.95 43.86 -27.23
N LEU A 601 -21.85 44.46 -28.42
CA LEU A 601 -22.93 44.44 -29.41
C LEU A 601 -23.20 43.05 -29.98
N HIS A 602 -22.15 42.26 -30.22
CA HIS A 602 -22.28 40.87 -30.64
C HIS A 602 -22.98 40.02 -29.56
N ASP A 603 -22.68 40.23 -28.28
CA ASP A 603 -23.32 39.54 -27.16
C ASP A 603 -24.81 39.83 -27.07
N ILE A 604 -25.21 41.11 -27.19
CA ILE A 604 -26.62 41.53 -27.24
C ILE A 604 -27.33 40.86 -28.43
N GLN A 605 -26.69 40.86 -29.60
CA GLN A 605 -27.22 40.23 -30.81
C GLN A 605 -27.39 38.71 -30.62
N GLN A 606 -26.40 38.02 -30.06
CA GLN A 606 -26.52 36.59 -29.72
C GLN A 606 -27.69 36.33 -28.76
N HIS A 607 -27.88 37.15 -27.72
CA HIS A 607 -28.97 36.96 -26.76
C HIS A 607 -30.35 37.10 -27.42
N ILE A 608 -30.53 38.08 -28.31
CA ILE A 608 -31.76 38.24 -29.11
C ILE A 608 -32.02 37.00 -29.98
N ASP A 609 -31.00 36.49 -30.69
CA ASP A 609 -31.16 35.31 -31.53
C ASP A 609 -31.42 34.03 -30.71
N ARG A 610 -30.83 33.91 -29.51
CA ARG A 610 -31.08 32.81 -28.57
C ARG A 610 -32.48 32.84 -27.99
N LEU A 611 -33.03 34.01 -27.65
CA LEU A 611 -34.45 34.15 -27.26
C LEU A 611 -35.37 33.63 -28.38
N ALA A 612 -35.13 34.05 -29.62
CA ALA A 612 -35.90 33.61 -30.79
C ALA A 612 -35.73 32.11 -31.12
N ALA A 613 -34.57 31.52 -30.82
CA ALA A 613 -34.36 30.07 -30.89
C ALA A 613 -35.14 29.34 -29.78
N ARG A 614 -35.01 29.79 -28.53
CA ARG A 614 -35.63 29.16 -27.35
C ARG A 614 -37.15 29.10 -27.44
N ILE A 615 -37.81 30.12 -28.00
CA ILE A 615 -39.26 30.11 -28.22
C ILE A 615 -39.67 28.94 -29.13
N ARG A 616 -38.98 28.74 -30.26
CA ARG A 616 -39.24 27.64 -31.20
C ARG A 616 -38.94 26.27 -30.59
N GLU A 617 -37.91 26.18 -29.75
CA GLU A 617 -37.60 24.97 -28.99
C GLU A 617 -38.71 24.63 -27.98
N ASN A 618 -39.20 25.63 -27.22
CA ASN A 618 -40.29 25.45 -26.26
C ASN A 618 -41.58 24.99 -26.93
N GLU A 619 -41.95 25.58 -28.07
CA GLU A 619 -43.10 25.14 -28.86
C GLU A 619 -42.94 23.68 -29.32
N SER A 620 -41.76 23.29 -29.80
CA SER A 620 -41.44 21.93 -30.23
C SER A 620 -41.46 20.93 -29.07
N GLN A 621 -40.87 21.26 -27.92
CA GLN A 621 -40.88 20.43 -26.72
C GLN A 621 -42.31 20.18 -26.22
N LEU A 622 -43.15 21.22 -26.14
CA LEU A 622 -44.54 21.06 -25.71
C LEU A 622 -45.39 20.26 -26.71
N GLN A 623 -45.10 20.36 -28.02
CA GLN A 623 -45.72 19.50 -29.03
C GLN A 623 -45.30 18.04 -28.83
N ALA A 624 -44.00 17.76 -28.65
CA ALA A 624 -43.50 16.41 -28.41
C ALA A 624 -44.07 15.78 -27.12
N ALA A 625 -44.14 16.54 -26.03
CA ALA A 625 -44.77 16.10 -24.78
C ALA A 625 -46.27 15.78 -24.98
N ALA A 626 -47.00 16.61 -25.73
CA ALA A 626 -48.40 16.38 -26.08
C ALA A 626 -48.61 15.15 -26.97
N GLU A 627 -47.71 14.89 -27.92
CA GLU A 627 -47.75 13.70 -28.76
C GLU A 627 -47.47 12.42 -27.98
N ARG A 628 -46.45 12.40 -27.11
CA ARG A 628 -46.16 11.28 -26.21
C ARG A 628 -47.34 10.99 -25.27
N ALA A 629 -47.92 12.01 -24.65
CA ALA A 629 -49.10 11.85 -23.79
C ALA A 629 -50.32 11.26 -24.55
N ARG A 630 -50.50 11.58 -25.83
CA ARG A 630 -51.51 10.93 -26.69
C ARG A 630 -51.15 9.49 -27.04
N GLN A 631 -49.88 9.18 -27.30
CA GLN A 631 -49.43 7.81 -27.57
C GLN A 631 -49.65 6.87 -26.36
N PHE A 632 -49.66 7.42 -25.14
CA PHE A 632 -50.01 6.66 -23.94
C PHE A 632 -51.53 6.42 -23.77
N GLN A 633 -52.41 7.15 -24.47
CA GLN A 633 -53.87 7.02 -24.30
C GLN A 633 -54.39 5.58 -24.50
N SER A 634 -53.87 4.87 -25.50
CA SER A 634 -54.24 3.47 -25.76
C SER A 634 -53.74 2.51 -24.66
N GLN A 635 -52.61 2.85 -24.03
CA GLN A 635 -51.96 2.07 -22.98
C GLN A 635 -52.63 2.30 -21.61
N VAL A 636 -53.05 3.54 -21.36
CA VAL A 636 -53.82 3.93 -20.16
C VAL A 636 -55.22 3.29 -20.17
N ALA A 637 -55.82 3.10 -21.35
CA ALA A 637 -57.09 2.41 -21.52
C ALA A 637 -57.01 0.87 -21.41
N GLU A 638 -55.82 0.27 -21.29
CA GLU A 638 -55.71 -1.19 -21.10
C GLU A 638 -56.19 -1.58 -19.69
N PRO A 639 -57.01 -2.64 -19.53
CA PRO A 639 -57.51 -3.07 -18.22
C PRO A 639 -56.44 -3.38 -17.16
N ARG A 640 -55.19 -3.55 -17.59
CA ARG A 640 -53.99 -3.82 -16.77
C ARG A 640 -53.25 -2.58 -16.26
N THR A 641 -53.65 -1.37 -16.64
CA THR A 641 -53.08 -0.13 -16.10
C THR A 641 -53.79 0.23 -14.79
N GLN A 642 -53.06 0.60 -13.73
CA GLN A 642 -53.64 0.91 -12.43
C GLN A 642 -54.35 2.27 -12.44
N ARG A 643 -55.37 2.42 -11.59
CA ARG A 643 -56.13 3.67 -11.46
C ARG A 643 -55.25 4.91 -11.17
N ALA A 644 -54.22 4.78 -10.33
CA ALA A 644 -53.31 5.88 -10.02
C ALA A 644 -52.57 6.40 -11.27
N THR A 645 -52.21 5.51 -12.18
CA THR A 645 -51.55 5.82 -13.47
C THR A 645 -52.49 6.52 -14.44
N ILE A 646 -53.78 6.15 -14.43
CA ILE A 646 -54.83 6.87 -15.19
C ILE A 646 -55.00 8.29 -14.64
N GLU A 647 -55.03 8.45 -13.31
CA GLU A 647 -55.15 9.76 -12.67
C GLU A 647 -53.90 10.63 -12.93
N MET A 648 -52.69 10.04 -12.99
CA MET A 648 -51.46 10.69 -13.42
C MET A 648 -51.51 11.14 -14.88
N HIS A 649 -51.97 10.30 -15.82
CA HIS A 649 -52.16 10.68 -17.23
C HIS A 649 -53.17 11.83 -17.37
N ALA A 650 -54.28 11.77 -16.64
CA ALA A 650 -55.29 12.83 -16.64
C ALA A 650 -54.83 14.15 -15.97
N GLN A 651 -53.84 14.11 -15.08
CA GLN A 651 -53.14 15.31 -14.58
C GLN A 651 -52.18 15.85 -15.65
N LEU A 652 -51.33 14.99 -16.23
CA LEU A 652 -50.39 15.37 -17.28
C LEU A 652 -51.10 16.01 -18.50
N GLU A 653 -52.24 15.47 -18.94
CA GLU A 653 -53.03 16.09 -20.00
C GLU A 653 -53.63 17.46 -19.63
N ARG A 654 -53.89 17.72 -18.34
CA ARG A 654 -54.35 19.03 -17.86
C ARG A 654 -53.17 20.00 -17.81
N ASP A 655 -52.01 19.57 -17.35
CA ASP A 655 -50.79 20.37 -17.29
C ASP A 655 -50.32 20.75 -18.71
N ILE A 656 -50.28 19.80 -19.65
CA ILE A 656 -49.99 20.05 -21.08
C ILE A 656 -50.99 21.08 -21.65
N ARG A 657 -52.29 20.95 -21.36
CA ARG A 657 -53.31 21.89 -21.86
C ARG A 657 -53.17 23.28 -21.24
N ALA A 658 -52.83 23.38 -19.96
CA ALA A 658 -52.55 24.65 -19.29
C ALA A 658 -51.34 25.33 -19.92
N ARG A 659 -50.20 24.63 -20.07
CA ARG A 659 -49.01 25.17 -20.74
C ARG A 659 -49.27 25.54 -22.21
N GLN A 660 -50.12 24.80 -22.93
CA GLN A 660 -50.53 25.17 -24.30
C GLN A 660 -51.41 26.43 -24.35
N GLN A 661 -52.19 26.73 -23.30
CA GLN A 661 -52.95 27.97 -23.19
C GLN A 661 -52.06 29.13 -22.78
N GLU A 662 -51.17 28.93 -21.79
CA GLU A 662 -50.16 29.90 -21.37
C GLU A 662 -49.28 30.33 -22.55
N LEU A 663 -48.66 29.39 -23.28
CA LEU A 663 -47.84 29.73 -24.46
C LEU A 663 -48.62 30.38 -25.61
N ARG A 664 -49.96 30.32 -25.63
CA ARG A 664 -50.80 31.04 -26.61
C ARG A 664 -51.28 32.41 -26.15
N GLN A 665 -51.52 32.58 -24.84
CA GLN A 665 -52.05 33.81 -24.25
C GLN A 665 -50.91 34.76 -23.81
N ALA A 666 -49.85 34.18 -23.24
CA ALA A 666 -48.69 34.87 -22.68
C ALA A 666 -47.43 34.76 -23.57
N ALA A 667 -47.59 34.39 -24.84
CA ALA A 667 -46.53 34.29 -25.86
C ALA A 667 -45.62 35.52 -25.99
N ARG A 668 -46.05 36.66 -25.43
CA ARG A 668 -45.37 37.96 -25.45
C ARG A 668 -45.24 38.61 -24.05
N GLN A 669 -45.33 37.81 -22.98
CA GLN A 669 -45.32 38.30 -21.58
C GLN A 669 -44.70 37.30 -20.58
N GLN A 670 -43.93 36.30 -21.03
CA GLN A 670 -43.26 35.32 -20.16
C GLN A 670 -41.78 35.20 -20.53
N ASP A 671 -40.92 34.84 -19.57
CA ASP A 671 -39.51 34.52 -19.84
C ASP A 671 -39.39 33.16 -20.58
N PRO A 672 -38.90 33.13 -21.82
CA PRO A 672 -38.74 31.88 -22.57
C PRO A 672 -37.80 30.86 -21.90
N PHE A 673 -36.85 31.30 -21.07
CA PHE A 673 -35.96 30.40 -20.34
C PHE A 673 -36.66 29.75 -19.16
N GLU A 674 -37.48 30.51 -18.40
CA GLU A 674 -38.32 29.94 -17.34
C GLU A 674 -39.39 28.99 -17.92
N THR A 675 -39.96 29.32 -19.09
CA THR A 675 -40.83 28.38 -19.81
C THR A 675 -40.13 27.06 -20.14
N ALA A 676 -38.86 27.09 -20.55
CA ALA A 676 -38.07 25.89 -20.85
C ALA A 676 -37.79 25.02 -19.62
N GLU A 677 -37.51 25.65 -18.47
CA GLU A 677 -37.37 24.94 -17.19
C GLU A 677 -38.68 24.25 -16.80
N ASN A 678 -39.82 24.94 -16.95
CA ASN A 678 -41.15 24.38 -16.72
C ASN A 678 -41.49 23.22 -17.69
N LEU A 679 -41.11 23.32 -18.97
CA LEU A 679 -41.27 22.22 -19.94
C LEU A 679 -40.34 21.05 -19.64
N THR A 680 -39.16 21.29 -19.08
CA THR A 680 -38.26 20.22 -18.60
C THR A 680 -38.87 19.44 -17.43
N LEU A 681 -39.67 20.10 -16.57
CA LEU A 681 -40.46 19.40 -15.55
C LEU A 681 -41.59 18.56 -16.17
N LEU A 682 -42.23 19.08 -17.22
CA LEU A 682 -43.28 18.38 -17.96
C LEU A 682 -42.75 17.10 -18.64
N ASP A 683 -41.58 17.18 -19.30
CA ASP A 683 -40.91 16.01 -19.89
C ASP A 683 -40.54 14.93 -18.84
N LYS A 684 -40.17 15.35 -17.61
CA LYS A 684 -39.96 14.40 -16.49
C LYS A 684 -41.26 13.71 -16.08
N GLN A 685 -42.40 14.41 -16.06
CA GLN A 685 -43.71 13.81 -15.80
C GLN A 685 -44.12 12.83 -16.92
N VAL A 686 -43.84 13.15 -18.20
CA VAL A 686 -44.06 12.25 -19.34
C VAL A 686 -43.25 10.95 -19.17
N ALA A 687 -41.96 11.06 -18.84
CA ALA A 687 -41.09 9.89 -18.61
C ALA A 687 -41.49 9.08 -17.36
N GLN A 688 -41.96 9.74 -16.29
CA GLN A 688 -42.47 9.08 -15.10
C GLN A 688 -43.73 8.25 -15.42
N LEU A 689 -44.65 8.79 -16.22
CA LEU A 689 -45.84 8.06 -16.66
C LEU A 689 -45.49 6.84 -17.51
N GLU A 690 -44.51 6.96 -18.42
CA GLU A 690 -44.02 5.82 -19.23
C GLU A 690 -43.49 4.69 -18.35
N ALA A 691 -42.65 5.03 -17.36
CA ALA A 691 -42.11 4.08 -16.40
C ALA A 691 -43.21 3.42 -15.56
N GLN A 692 -44.23 4.18 -15.13
CA GLN A 692 -45.36 3.63 -14.38
C GLN A 692 -46.23 2.69 -15.23
N LEU A 693 -46.50 3.02 -16.49
CA LEU A 693 -47.21 2.13 -17.42
C LEU A 693 -46.47 0.81 -17.65
N ALA A 694 -45.14 0.82 -17.67
CA ALA A 694 -44.34 -0.40 -17.70
C ALA A 694 -44.41 -1.19 -16.38
N ALA A 695 -44.38 -0.49 -15.23
CA ALA A 695 -44.50 -1.11 -13.91
C ALA A 695 -45.86 -1.80 -13.70
N ASP A 696 -46.96 -1.15 -14.07
CA ASP A 696 -48.32 -1.68 -13.95
C ASP A 696 -48.50 -2.99 -14.73
N ARG A 697 -47.95 -3.06 -15.95
CA ARG A 697 -47.97 -4.26 -16.79
C ARG A 697 -47.22 -5.43 -16.16
N ASN A 698 -46.09 -5.16 -15.53
CA ASN A 698 -45.31 -6.16 -14.82
C ASN A 698 -46.05 -6.63 -13.57
N ALA A 699 -46.59 -5.72 -12.77
CA ALA A 699 -47.37 -6.03 -11.57
C ALA A 699 -48.63 -6.86 -11.90
N HIS A 700 -49.37 -6.52 -12.96
CA HIS A 700 -50.49 -7.35 -13.44
C HIS A 700 -50.03 -8.75 -13.89
N ALA A 701 -48.88 -8.85 -14.56
CA ALA A 701 -48.32 -10.14 -14.98
C ALA A 701 -47.87 -11.01 -13.79
N GLU A 702 -47.36 -10.39 -12.72
CA GLU A 702 -47.00 -11.06 -11.47
C GLU A 702 -48.24 -11.51 -10.70
N ALA A 703 -49.22 -10.63 -10.49
CA ALA A 703 -50.53 -10.97 -9.93
C ALA A 703 -51.20 -12.14 -10.66
N THR A 704 -51.14 -12.15 -12.01
CA THR A 704 -51.64 -13.26 -12.83
C THR A 704 -50.92 -14.59 -12.53
N ARG A 705 -49.60 -14.57 -12.28
CA ARG A 705 -48.85 -15.77 -11.90
C ARG A 705 -49.19 -16.22 -10.48
N ALA A 706 -49.28 -15.30 -9.52
CA ALA A 706 -49.59 -15.61 -8.13
C ALA A 706 -51.00 -16.19 -7.97
N VAL A 707 -52.01 -15.62 -8.66
CA VAL A 707 -53.38 -16.16 -8.68
C VAL A 707 -53.40 -17.58 -9.22
N ARG A 708 -52.77 -17.84 -10.37
CA ARG A 708 -52.64 -19.21 -10.93
C ARG A 708 -51.89 -20.16 -10.00
N GLY A 709 -50.91 -19.66 -9.26
CA GLY A 709 -50.23 -20.40 -8.20
C GLY A 709 -51.19 -20.83 -7.09
N ALA A 710 -51.96 -19.89 -6.54
CA ALA A 710 -52.97 -20.16 -5.52
C ALA A 710 -54.05 -21.13 -6.02
N GLU A 711 -54.56 -20.96 -7.24
CA GLU A 711 -55.53 -21.88 -7.88
C GLU A 711 -54.96 -23.29 -8.03
N THR A 712 -53.71 -23.43 -8.49
CA THR A 712 -53.02 -24.73 -8.64
C THR A 712 -52.80 -25.41 -7.29
N GLN A 713 -52.44 -24.62 -6.27
CA GLN A 713 -52.20 -25.11 -4.92
C GLN A 713 -53.51 -25.48 -4.20
N LEU A 714 -54.60 -24.75 -4.45
CA LEU A 714 -55.95 -25.11 -4.01
C LEU A 714 -56.40 -26.43 -4.64
N ALA A 715 -56.26 -26.58 -5.96
CA ALA A 715 -56.60 -27.82 -6.66
C ALA A 715 -55.77 -29.02 -6.14
N THR A 716 -54.51 -28.79 -5.77
CA THR A 716 -53.66 -29.81 -5.14
C THR A 716 -54.12 -30.15 -3.71
N ALA A 717 -54.46 -29.14 -2.90
CA ALA A 717 -55.01 -29.33 -1.56
C ALA A 717 -56.33 -30.11 -1.59
N LEU A 718 -57.23 -29.77 -2.51
CA LEU A 718 -58.52 -30.46 -2.70
C LEU A 718 -58.37 -31.92 -3.13
N ARG A 719 -57.32 -32.28 -3.88
CA ARG A 719 -57.00 -33.71 -4.16
C ARG A 719 -56.65 -34.49 -2.91
N TYR A 720 -55.92 -33.89 -1.96
CA TYR A 720 -55.65 -34.54 -0.66
C TYR A 720 -56.91 -34.63 0.21
N VAL A 721 -57.81 -33.63 0.14
CA VAL A 721 -59.14 -33.70 0.79
C VAL A 721 -59.98 -34.84 0.21
N ASP A 722 -59.99 -35.02 -1.11
CA ASP A 722 -60.69 -36.12 -1.78
C ASP A 722 -60.07 -37.48 -1.44
N GLN A 723 -58.73 -37.58 -1.40
CA GLN A 723 -58.01 -38.79 -0.97
C GLN A 723 -58.38 -39.18 0.47
N ALA A 724 -58.35 -38.24 1.42
CA ALA A 724 -58.76 -38.47 2.80
C ALA A 724 -60.18 -39.04 2.89
N SER A 725 -61.12 -38.48 2.11
CA SER A 725 -62.51 -38.95 2.12
C SER A 725 -62.74 -40.35 1.53
N ARG A 726 -61.73 -40.94 0.87
CA ARG A 726 -61.84 -42.19 0.09
C ARG A 726 -60.94 -43.33 0.55
N ASP A 727 -59.94 -43.09 1.40
CA ASP A 727 -59.01 -44.14 1.84
C ASP A 727 -59.63 -45.12 2.85
N GLY A 728 -60.78 -44.77 3.44
CA GLY A 728 -61.52 -45.60 4.39
C GLY A 728 -60.91 -45.61 5.80
N ILE A 729 -59.92 -44.75 6.07
CA ILE A 729 -59.28 -44.61 7.37
C ILE A 729 -60.01 -43.52 8.17
N PRO A 730 -60.36 -43.74 9.45
CA PRO A 730 -61.02 -42.70 10.25
C PRO A 730 -60.13 -41.46 10.44
N ASP A 731 -60.62 -40.30 10.01
CA ASP A 731 -59.89 -39.02 10.05
C ASP A 731 -59.41 -38.64 11.47
N SER A 732 -58.14 -38.21 11.59
CA SER A 732 -57.66 -37.54 12.79
C SER A 732 -58.30 -36.16 12.97
N SER A 733 -58.27 -35.64 14.20
CA SER A 733 -58.69 -34.26 14.47
C SER A 733 -57.87 -33.22 13.70
N LEU A 734 -56.63 -33.55 13.31
CA LEU A 734 -55.80 -32.68 12.47
C LEU A 734 -56.22 -32.78 11.00
N THR A 735 -56.53 -33.97 10.49
CA THR A 735 -57.12 -34.17 9.15
C THR A 735 -58.42 -33.37 8.98
N GLN A 736 -59.38 -33.52 9.91
CA GLN A 736 -60.64 -32.76 9.87
C GLN A 736 -60.44 -31.24 9.95
N ARG A 737 -59.41 -30.80 10.68
CA ARG A 737 -59.04 -29.39 10.79
C ARG A 737 -58.46 -28.87 9.47
N CYS A 738 -57.49 -29.56 8.89
CA CYS A 738 -56.88 -29.16 7.61
C CYS A 738 -57.92 -29.15 6.48
N ILE A 739 -58.81 -30.16 6.40
CA ILE A 739 -59.92 -30.18 5.43
C ILE A 739 -60.82 -28.94 5.58
N ARG A 740 -61.13 -28.53 6.82
CA ARG A 740 -61.94 -27.33 7.09
C ARG A 740 -61.21 -26.05 6.70
N GLU A 741 -59.94 -25.91 7.08
CA GLU A 741 -59.13 -24.73 6.77
C GLU A 741 -58.92 -24.59 5.25
N ILE A 742 -58.70 -25.69 4.51
CA ILE A 742 -58.61 -25.68 3.03
C ILE A 742 -59.94 -25.20 2.40
N ARG A 743 -61.08 -25.74 2.81
CA ARG A 743 -62.40 -25.32 2.30
C ARG A 743 -62.79 -23.88 2.69
N GLN A 744 -62.22 -23.33 3.76
CA GLN A 744 -62.41 -21.93 4.13
C GLN A 744 -61.58 -20.96 3.27
N LEU A 745 -60.49 -21.41 2.66
CA LEU A 745 -59.64 -20.61 1.78
C LEU A 745 -60.12 -20.57 0.32
N GLU A 746 -60.92 -21.55 -0.11
CA GLU A 746 -61.49 -21.63 -1.47
C GLU A 746 -62.25 -20.36 -1.91
N PRO A 747 -63.23 -19.80 -1.15
CA PRO A 747 -63.89 -18.54 -1.51
C PRO A 747 -62.94 -17.34 -1.60
N SER A 748 -61.82 -17.37 -0.88
CA SER A 748 -60.81 -16.31 -0.93
C SER A 748 -59.99 -16.36 -2.21
N VAL A 749 -59.62 -17.56 -2.69
CA VAL A 749 -58.97 -17.74 -4.00
C VAL A 749 -59.91 -17.27 -5.12
N ASP A 750 -61.19 -17.66 -5.08
CA ASP A 750 -62.21 -17.19 -6.03
C ASP A 750 -62.42 -15.66 -5.96
N SER A 751 -62.25 -15.06 -4.79
CA SER A 751 -62.34 -13.60 -4.63
C SER A 751 -61.14 -12.89 -5.28
N VAL A 752 -59.92 -13.38 -5.09
CA VAL A 752 -58.71 -12.77 -5.69
C VAL A 752 -58.66 -13.04 -7.20
N SER A 753 -59.09 -14.21 -7.66
CA SER A 753 -59.22 -14.52 -9.11
C SER A 753 -60.27 -13.61 -9.80
N ARG A 754 -61.38 -13.29 -9.13
CA ARG A 754 -62.34 -12.28 -9.61
C ARG A 754 -61.76 -10.86 -9.60
N ARG A 755 -60.98 -10.47 -8.59
CA ARG A 755 -60.31 -9.16 -8.55
C ARG A 755 -59.33 -8.96 -9.70
N LEU A 756 -58.59 -10.00 -10.09
CA LEU A 756 -57.72 -9.96 -11.28
C LEU A 756 -58.49 -9.66 -12.59
N GLN A 757 -59.81 -9.88 -12.63
CA GLN A 757 -60.67 -9.54 -13.78
C GLN A 757 -61.28 -8.13 -13.70
N VAL A 758 -61.17 -7.44 -12.55
CA VAL A 758 -61.63 -6.06 -12.40
C VAL A 758 -60.58 -5.13 -13.01
N ALA A 759 -60.95 -4.44 -14.09
CA ALA A 759 -60.07 -3.49 -14.74
C ALA A 759 -59.57 -2.41 -13.77
N HIS A 760 -58.27 -2.13 -13.80
CA HIS A 760 -57.59 -1.06 -13.06
C HIS A 760 -57.56 -1.20 -11.52
N ASP A 761 -57.71 -2.41 -10.97
CA ASP A 761 -57.49 -2.73 -9.55
C ASP A 761 -55.99 -2.62 -9.16
N ASP A 762 -55.68 -2.69 -7.86
CA ASP A 762 -54.32 -2.71 -7.34
C ASP A 762 -53.70 -4.11 -7.51
N TRP A 763 -52.91 -4.26 -8.57
CA TRP A 763 -52.20 -5.52 -8.86
C TRP A 763 -51.21 -5.95 -7.78
N GLN A 764 -50.62 -5.03 -7.01
CA GLN A 764 -49.69 -5.40 -5.95
C GLN A 764 -50.45 -6.01 -4.77
N ASP A 765 -51.63 -5.48 -4.44
CA ASP A 765 -52.51 -6.06 -3.43
C ASP A 765 -53.13 -7.39 -3.89
N VAL A 766 -53.48 -7.54 -5.18
CA VAL A 766 -53.92 -8.82 -5.77
C VAL A 766 -52.80 -9.86 -5.73
N ASP A 767 -51.57 -9.51 -6.13
CA ASP A 767 -50.40 -10.39 -6.04
C ASP A 767 -50.10 -10.82 -4.61
N ALA A 768 -49.99 -9.86 -3.68
CA ALA A 768 -49.71 -10.12 -2.28
C ALA A 768 -50.81 -10.98 -1.62
N SER A 769 -52.08 -10.77 -1.98
CA SER A 769 -53.20 -11.59 -1.51
C SER A 769 -53.12 -13.02 -2.05
N ALA A 770 -52.86 -13.19 -3.35
CA ALA A 770 -52.70 -14.51 -3.96
C ALA A 770 -51.48 -15.26 -3.42
N ALA A 771 -50.35 -14.59 -3.22
CA ALA A 771 -49.14 -15.18 -2.65
C ALA A 771 -49.35 -15.68 -1.22
N ARG A 772 -50.09 -14.93 -0.38
CA ARG A 772 -50.48 -15.38 0.98
C ARG A 772 -51.36 -16.62 0.92
N LEU A 773 -52.42 -16.61 0.09
CA LEU A 773 -53.31 -17.76 -0.07
C LEU A 773 -52.57 -19.00 -0.57
N ASN A 774 -51.66 -18.85 -1.54
CA ASN A 774 -50.81 -19.92 -2.04
C ASN A 774 -49.93 -20.51 -0.92
N ALA A 775 -49.30 -19.67 -0.09
CA ALA A 775 -48.48 -20.13 1.03
C ALA A 775 -49.29 -20.84 2.13
N GLU A 776 -50.49 -20.34 2.45
CA GLU A 776 -51.40 -20.95 3.42
C GLU A 776 -51.94 -22.31 2.92
N LEU A 777 -52.39 -22.38 1.67
CA LEU A 777 -52.82 -23.63 1.04
C LEU A 777 -51.67 -24.63 0.91
N GLY A 778 -50.45 -24.17 0.62
CA GLY A 778 -49.23 -25.00 0.62
C GLY A 778 -48.97 -25.64 1.98
N LYS A 779 -49.07 -24.84 3.06
CA LYS A 779 -48.93 -25.31 4.44
C LYS A 779 -50.01 -26.33 4.81
N GLN A 780 -51.28 -26.06 4.50
CA GLN A 780 -52.38 -26.97 4.83
C GLN A 780 -52.31 -28.28 4.04
N ALA A 781 -52.00 -28.21 2.75
CA ALA A 781 -51.82 -29.38 1.90
C ALA A 781 -50.66 -30.27 2.41
N ALA A 782 -49.54 -29.67 2.82
CA ALA A 782 -48.42 -30.41 3.39
C ALA A 782 -48.76 -31.07 4.74
N GLN A 783 -49.52 -30.39 5.60
CA GLN A 783 -49.97 -30.97 6.88
C GLN A 783 -50.97 -32.12 6.66
N LEU A 784 -51.97 -31.93 5.79
CA LEU A 784 -52.95 -32.96 5.44
C LEU A 784 -52.26 -34.18 4.82
N ARG A 785 -51.33 -33.97 3.88
CA ARG A 785 -50.53 -35.05 3.28
C ARG A 785 -49.76 -35.84 4.34
N GLY A 786 -49.08 -35.16 5.28
CA GLY A 786 -48.32 -35.82 6.34
C GLY A 786 -49.19 -36.65 7.29
N GLU A 787 -50.41 -36.19 7.59
CA GLU A 787 -51.38 -36.99 8.35
C GLU A 787 -51.91 -38.19 7.55
N LEU A 788 -52.11 -38.07 6.23
CA LEU A 788 -52.52 -39.20 5.38
C LEU A 788 -51.41 -40.25 5.23
N GLU A 789 -50.15 -39.83 5.08
CA GLU A 789 -48.99 -40.73 5.11
C GLU A 789 -48.91 -41.46 6.46
N LEU A 790 -49.07 -40.72 7.57
CA LEU A 790 -49.11 -41.30 8.92
C LEU A 790 -50.31 -42.26 9.13
N ALA A 791 -51.48 -41.97 8.55
CA ALA A 791 -52.67 -42.82 8.59
C ALA A 791 -52.43 -44.16 7.86
N GLN A 792 -51.80 -44.12 6.69
CA GLN A 792 -51.46 -45.31 5.91
C GLN A 792 -50.38 -46.17 6.60
N GLU A 793 -49.31 -45.54 7.10
CA GLU A 793 -48.29 -46.23 7.91
C GLU A 793 -48.91 -46.88 9.16
N SER A 794 -49.86 -46.18 9.78
CA SER A 794 -50.62 -46.66 10.92
C SER A 794 -51.40 -47.93 10.60
N VAL A 795 -52.21 -47.94 9.54
CA VAL A 795 -52.95 -49.15 9.12
C VAL A 795 -51.98 -50.31 8.84
N ALA A 796 -50.89 -50.07 8.12
CA ALA A 796 -49.88 -51.10 7.83
C ALA A 796 -49.19 -51.65 9.09
N ALA A 797 -48.96 -50.80 10.10
CA ALA A 797 -48.43 -51.22 11.41
C ALA A 797 -49.44 -52.08 12.17
N LEU A 798 -50.73 -51.72 12.15
CA LEU A 798 -51.80 -52.50 12.77
C LEU A 798 -51.97 -53.88 12.13
N GLU A 799 -51.89 -53.97 10.80
CA GLU A 799 -51.92 -55.25 10.06
C GLU A 799 -50.70 -56.13 10.38
N ARG A 800 -49.52 -55.53 10.55
CA ARG A 800 -48.31 -56.26 10.97
C ARG A 800 -48.48 -56.80 12.39
N ALA A 801 -48.88 -55.94 13.34
CA ALA A 801 -49.15 -56.35 14.72
C ALA A 801 -50.23 -57.43 14.81
N SER A 802 -51.30 -57.32 14.00
CA SER A 802 -52.37 -58.32 13.95
C SER A 802 -51.88 -59.67 13.42
N ARG A 803 -50.91 -59.70 12.50
CA ARG A 803 -50.26 -60.94 12.05
C ARG A 803 -49.34 -61.53 13.12
N ASP A 804 -48.55 -60.70 13.80
CA ASP A 804 -47.63 -61.14 14.85
C ASP A 804 -48.40 -61.75 16.03
N VAL A 805 -49.43 -61.07 16.55
CA VAL A 805 -50.32 -61.57 17.63
C VAL A 805 -51.03 -62.86 17.23
N PHE A 806 -51.51 -62.96 15.99
CA PHE A 806 -52.13 -64.18 15.47
C PHE A 806 -51.14 -65.34 15.36
N SER A 807 -49.89 -65.07 14.95
CA SER A 807 -48.82 -66.06 14.87
C SER A 807 -48.42 -66.59 16.25
N ALA A 808 -48.33 -65.72 17.26
CA ALA A 808 -48.05 -66.10 18.65
C ALA A 808 -49.20 -66.93 19.23
N THR A 809 -50.45 -66.51 19.02
CA THR A 809 -51.64 -67.25 19.51
C THR A 809 -51.74 -68.66 18.91
N ARG A 810 -51.17 -68.90 17.72
CA ARG A 810 -51.11 -70.22 17.07
C ARG A 810 -49.75 -70.91 17.18
N TRP A 811 -48.85 -70.42 18.02
CA TRP A 811 -47.49 -70.95 18.09
C TRP A 811 -47.43 -72.27 18.85
N THR A 812 -46.86 -73.29 18.20
CA THR A 812 -46.65 -74.63 18.78
C THR A 812 -45.18 -75.02 18.71
N GLY A 813 -44.55 -75.19 19.86
CA GLY A 813 -43.14 -75.56 19.98
C GLY A 813 -42.90 -77.06 20.15
N GLY A 814 -41.61 -77.44 20.06
CA GLY A 814 -41.16 -78.79 20.41
C GLY A 814 -41.57 -79.19 21.83
N PHE A 815 -41.74 -80.49 22.07
CA PHE A 815 -42.18 -81.06 23.36
C PHE A 815 -43.55 -80.57 23.85
N GLY A 816 -44.47 -80.26 22.92
CA GLY A 816 -45.86 -79.90 23.23
C GLY A 816 -46.01 -78.57 23.98
N THR A 817 -45.05 -77.66 23.80
CA THR A 817 -45.09 -76.32 24.41
C THR A 817 -46.00 -75.42 23.59
N MET A 818 -47.08 -74.93 24.21
CA MET A 818 -47.99 -73.94 23.62
C MET A 818 -47.95 -72.66 24.45
N ILE A 819 -48.10 -71.52 23.80
CA ILE A 819 -48.26 -70.24 24.51
C ILE A 819 -49.66 -70.23 25.15
N LEU A 820 -49.71 -70.06 26.47
CA LEU A 820 -50.97 -69.97 27.21
C LEU A 820 -51.49 -68.53 27.19
N GLY A 821 -52.67 -68.33 26.60
CA GLY A 821 -53.31 -67.02 26.43
C GLY A 821 -53.11 -66.40 25.04
N SER A 822 -53.57 -65.16 24.87
CA SER A 822 -53.50 -64.40 23.61
C SER A 822 -52.58 -63.18 23.78
N PRO A 823 -51.25 -63.34 23.70
CA PRO A 823 -50.31 -62.27 24.00
C PRO A 823 -50.42 -61.11 23.00
N GLY A 824 -50.62 -59.89 23.51
CA GLY A 824 -50.78 -58.68 22.69
C GLY A 824 -52.19 -58.45 22.15
N SER A 825 -53.19 -59.27 22.48
CA SER A 825 -54.56 -59.08 21.96
C SER A 825 -55.25 -57.85 22.53
N ASP A 826 -55.06 -57.55 23.81
CA ASP A 826 -55.65 -56.37 24.47
C ASP A 826 -55.03 -55.07 23.92
N GLU A 827 -53.72 -55.05 23.72
CA GLU A 827 -53.00 -53.94 23.07
C GLU A 827 -53.46 -53.77 21.63
N LEU A 828 -53.68 -54.86 20.88
CA LEU A 828 -54.18 -54.83 19.50
C LEU A 828 -55.63 -54.32 19.42
N GLU A 829 -56.49 -54.68 20.38
CA GLU A 829 -57.84 -54.10 20.47
C GLU A 829 -57.80 -52.61 20.81
N ARG A 830 -56.95 -52.20 21.75
CA ARG A 830 -56.76 -50.77 22.08
C ARG A 830 -56.21 -50.02 20.86
N ALA A 831 -55.31 -50.62 20.08
CA ALA A 831 -54.86 -50.07 18.82
C ALA A 831 -56.02 -49.91 17.82
N ARG A 832 -56.87 -50.92 17.61
CA ARG A 832 -58.08 -50.79 16.77
C ARG A 832 -59.01 -49.66 17.23
N ARG A 833 -59.19 -49.47 18.55
CA ARG A 833 -59.98 -48.34 19.11
C ARG A 833 -59.29 -46.98 18.88
N ALA A 834 -57.96 -46.92 18.97
CA ALA A 834 -57.18 -45.72 18.66
C ALA A 834 -57.25 -45.36 17.16
N LEU A 835 -57.21 -46.35 16.25
CA LEU A 835 -57.46 -46.11 14.82
C LEU A 835 -58.87 -45.56 14.58
N ASN A 836 -59.88 -46.17 15.20
CA ASN A 836 -61.28 -45.74 15.08
C ASN A 836 -61.56 -44.34 15.66
N SER A 837 -60.66 -43.80 16.48
CA SER A 837 -60.73 -42.42 17.01
C SER A 837 -59.78 -41.46 16.28
N GLY A 838 -59.08 -41.91 15.22
CA GLY A 838 -58.14 -41.10 14.46
C GLY A 838 -56.85 -40.75 15.21
N ASP A 839 -56.53 -41.43 16.32
CA ASP A 839 -55.25 -41.26 17.03
C ASP A 839 -54.20 -42.23 16.48
N TYR A 840 -53.69 -41.88 15.31
CA TYR A 840 -52.68 -42.65 14.57
C TYR A 840 -51.41 -42.93 15.41
N ARG A 841 -50.96 -41.96 16.23
CA ARG A 841 -49.73 -42.10 17.01
C ARG A 841 -49.91 -43.04 18.20
N MET A 842 -50.99 -42.88 18.97
CA MET A 842 -51.34 -43.82 20.04
C MET A 842 -51.54 -45.22 19.47
N MET A 843 -52.16 -45.32 18.29
CA MET A 843 -52.38 -46.58 17.63
C MET A 843 -51.06 -47.26 17.24
N MET A 844 -50.12 -46.57 16.58
CA MET A 844 -48.81 -47.15 16.24
C MET A 844 -48.06 -47.64 17.48
N GLN A 845 -48.10 -46.90 18.59
CA GLN A 845 -47.49 -47.31 19.86
C GLN A 845 -48.13 -48.58 20.42
N LEU A 846 -49.47 -48.67 20.41
CA LEU A 846 -50.21 -49.84 20.87
C LEU A 846 -50.02 -51.06 19.94
N ALA A 847 -49.98 -50.86 18.62
CA ALA A 847 -49.68 -51.91 17.65
C ALA A 847 -48.24 -52.42 17.82
N GLN A 848 -47.26 -51.55 18.05
CA GLN A 848 -45.89 -51.96 18.35
C GLN A 848 -45.80 -52.71 19.69
N ALA A 849 -46.53 -52.26 20.72
CA ALA A 849 -46.61 -52.97 22.00
C ALA A 849 -47.23 -54.38 21.84
N ALA A 850 -48.31 -54.51 21.06
CA ALA A 850 -48.94 -55.78 20.73
C ALA A 850 -47.97 -56.73 20.00
N ALA A 851 -47.26 -56.23 18.99
CA ALA A 851 -46.26 -57.00 18.25
C ALA A 851 -45.10 -57.46 19.16
N MET A 852 -44.56 -56.57 20.02
CA MET A 852 -43.51 -56.93 20.97
C MET A 852 -44.01 -57.95 22.00
N ALA A 853 -45.22 -57.82 22.54
CA ALA A 853 -45.80 -58.78 23.47
C ALA A 853 -45.94 -60.18 22.84
N ALA A 854 -46.39 -60.24 21.58
CA ALA A 854 -46.47 -61.47 20.79
C ALA A 854 -45.08 -62.10 20.57
N GLN A 855 -44.08 -61.31 20.18
CA GLN A 855 -42.70 -61.78 19.95
C GLN A 855 -42.05 -62.27 21.26
N PHE A 856 -42.16 -61.53 22.37
CA PHE A 856 -41.65 -61.96 23.68
C PHE A 856 -42.30 -63.26 24.18
N ALA A 857 -43.59 -63.48 23.91
CA ALA A 857 -44.26 -64.73 24.24
C ALA A 857 -43.70 -65.91 23.43
N ILE A 858 -43.46 -65.72 22.12
CA ILE A 858 -42.79 -66.71 21.26
C ILE A 858 -41.39 -67.02 21.77
N GLU A 859 -40.57 -66.01 22.05
CA GLU A 859 -39.21 -66.23 22.58
C GLU A 859 -39.23 -66.96 23.93
N ARG A 860 -40.16 -66.62 24.83
CA ARG A 860 -40.28 -67.29 26.12
C ARG A 860 -40.64 -68.77 25.95
N ALA A 861 -41.59 -69.07 25.06
CA ALA A 861 -41.98 -70.45 24.78
C ALA A 861 -40.86 -71.24 24.07
N GLN A 862 -40.08 -70.61 23.19
CA GLN A 862 -38.86 -71.19 22.63
C GLN A 862 -37.83 -71.50 23.72
N ARG A 863 -37.57 -70.58 24.65
CA ARG A 863 -36.66 -70.79 25.79
C ARG A 863 -37.14 -71.91 26.73
N GLU A 864 -38.44 -72.06 26.94
CA GLU A 864 -39.02 -73.16 27.72
C GLU A 864 -38.94 -74.51 26.99
N ALA A 865 -39.14 -74.54 25.67
CA ALA A 865 -38.93 -75.73 24.84
C ALA A 865 -37.45 -76.16 24.83
N GLU A 866 -36.53 -75.22 24.68
CA GLU A 866 -35.08 -75.47 24.80
C GLU A 866 -34.69 -75.93 26.22
N ARG A 867 -35.30 -75.36 27.26
CA ARG A 867 -35.05 -75.79 28.64
C ARG A 867 -35.44 -77.25 28.85
N LYS A 868 -36.64 -77.66 28.39
CA LYS A 868 -37.08 -79.07 28.44
C LYS A 868 -36.15 -79.99 27.65
N ARG A 869 -35.70 -79.55 26.48
CA ARG A 869 -34.69 -80.28 25.68
C ARG A 869 -33.38 -80.47 26.45
N ARG A 870 -32.83 -79.39 27.04
CA ARG A 870 -31.59 -79.43 27.82
C ARG A 870 -31.75 -80.24 29.12
N GLU A 871 -32.93 -80.28 29.73
CA GLU A 871 -33.23 -81.14 30.89
C GLU A 871 -33.26 -82.63 30.51
N GLN A 872 -33.82 -82.99 29.34
CA GLN A 872 -33.74 -84.36 28.81
C GLN A 872 -32.31 -84.75 28.41
N GLU A 873 -31.57 -83.88 27.72
CA GLU A 873 -30.16 -84.10 27.36
C GLU A 873 -29.29 -84.31 28.62
N ARG A 874 -29.53 -83.54 29.70
CA ARG A 874 -28.86 -83.71 31.00
C ARG A 874 -29.23 -85.02 31.72
N ALA A 875 -30.48 -85.47 31.63
CA ALA A 875 -30.89 -86.76 32.21
C ALA A 875 -30.18 -87.94 31.54
N VAL A 876 -30.01 -87.88 30.21
CA VAL A 876 -29.26 -88.88 29.43
C VAL A 876 -27.75 -88.83 29.72
N GLU A 877 -27.17 -87.63 29.89
CA GLU A 877 -25.76 -87.51 30.33
C GLU A 877 -25.52 -88.02 31.76
N ALA A 878 -26.43 -87.75 32.71
CA ALA A 878 -26.30 -88.20 34.09
C ALA A 878 -26.28 -89.73 34.20
N ALA A 879 -27.11 -90.43 33.41
CA ALA A 879 -27.10 -91.88 33.32
C ALA A 879 -25.74 -92.43 32.83
N ARG A 880 -25.17 -91.84 31.77
CA ARG A 880 -23.83 -92.23 31.26
C ARG A 880 -22.69 -91.98 32.24
N ARG A 881 -22.78 -90.94 33.07
CA ARG A 881 -21.74 -90.63 34.07
C ARG A 881 -21.79 -91.59 35.27
N ALA A 882 -22.98 -91.99 35.73
CA ALA A 882 -23.13 -92.98 36.80
C ALA A 882 -22.56 -94.37 36.43
N GLU A 883 -22.73 -94.79 35.16
CA GLU A 883 -22.18 -96.07 34.66
C GLU A 883 -20.65 -96.02 34.54
N MET A 884 -20.08 -94.92 34.02
CA MET A 884 -18.62 -94.76 33.97
C MET A 884 -17.96 -94.61 35.35
N GLN A 885 -18.64 -94.00 36.34
CA GLN A 885 -18.07 -93.86 37.69
C GLN A 885 -17.89 -95.20 38.40
N ARG A 886 -18.88 -96.11 38.33
CA ARG A 886 -18.72 -97.48 38.89
C ARG A 886 -17.54 -98.23 38.28
N ARG A 887 -17.24 -98.01 37.00
CA ARG A 887 -16.16 -98.71 36.29
C ARG A 887 -14.77 -98.11 36.52
N ASN A 888 -14.69 -96.83 36.90
CA ASN A 888 -13.42 -96.17 37.21
C ASN A 888 -13.02 -96.26 38.69
N GLU A 889 -13.97 -96.39 39.63
CA GLU A 889 -13.65 -96.58 41.06
C GLU A 889 -12.95 -97.92 41.33
N GLU A 890 -13.24 -98.96 40.53
CA GLU A 890 -12.52 -100.24 40.60
C GLU A 890 -11.05 -100.12 40.12
N LEU A 891 -10.75 -99.13 39.26
CA LEU A 891 -9.47 -99.00 38.57
C LEU A 891 -8.84 -97.59 38.61
N GLN A 892 -8.86 -96.98 39.80
CA GLN A 892 -7.59 -96.51 40.37
C GLN A 892 -7.15 -97.36 41.56
N ARG A 893 -6.97 -98.67 41.34
CA ARG A 893 -5.85 -99.36 42.00
C ARG A 893 -4.48 -98.79 41.59
N ARG A 894 -4.39 -98.02 40.49
CA ARG A 894 -3.19 -97.24 40.10
C ARG A 894 -3.46 -95.89 39.41
N SER A 895 -3.13 -94.83 40.14
CA SER A 895 -2.31 -93.66 39.73
C SER A 895 -2.82 -92.50 38.85
N ARG A 896 -2.72 -91.29 39.43
CA ARG A 896 -1.99 -90.07 38.97
C ARG A 896 -2.69 -88.94 38.14
N SER A 897 -2.54 -87.73 38.69
CA SER A 897 -2.05 -86.44 38.10
C SER A 897 -2.87 -85.53 37.15
N SER A 898 -2.91 -84.24 37.57
CA SER A 898 -2.59 -82.99 36.82
C SER A 898 -3.54 -82.31 35.81
N GLY A 899 -3.54 -80.97 35.86
CA GLY A 899 -3.97 -80.01 34.82
C GLY A 899 -5.45 -79.56 34.89
N SER A 900 -5.92 -78.37 34.53
CA SER A 900 -5.41 -77.02 34.17
C SER A 900 -6.42 -76.41 33.19
N SER A 901 -6.71 -75.09 33.30
CA SER A 901 -7.00 -74.14 32.19
C SER A 901 -8.19 -73.17 32.37
N PHE A 902 -7.83 -71.89 32.27
CA PHE A 902 -8.52 -70.63 31.95
C PHE A 902 -9.33 -70.61 30.62
N PRO A 903 -9.90 -69.48 30.10
CA PRO A 903 -10.18 -68.12 30.68
C PRO A 903 -11.55 -67.46 30.32
N SER A 904 -11.71 -66.20 30.76
CA SER A 904 -12.38 -65.04 30.11
C SER A 904 -13.94 -64.92 30.13
N ILE A 905 -14.58 -63.85 30.67
CA ILE A 905 -14.51 -62.36 30.45
C ILE A 905 -15.35 -61.92 29.23
N SER A 906 -16.15 -60.84 29.20
CA SER A 906 -16.82 -59.98 30.22
C SER A 906 -17.61 -58.83 29.53
N ILE A 907 -18.56 -58.16 30.21
CA ILE A 907 -18.97 -56.73 30.02
C ILE A 907 -19.69 -56.36 28.69
N GLY A 908 -20.69 -55.46 28.63
CA GLY A 908 -21.44 -54.72 29.68
C GLY A 908 -21.65 -53.21 29.37
N GLY A 909 -22.87 -52.68 29.61
CA GLY A 909 -23.25 -51.25 29.50
C GLY A 909 -23.51 -50.75 28.05
N GLY A 910 -24.47 -49.87 27.73
CA GLY A 910 -25.33 -48.96 28.52
C GLY A 910 -24.79 -47.51 28.45
N GLY A 911 -25.54 -46.43 28.20
CA GLY A 911 -26.97 -46.23 27.85
C GLY A 911 -27.35 -44.73 27.97
N SER A 912 -28.54 -44.30 27.49
CA SER A 912 -29.18 -42.96 27.72
C SER A 912 -28.45 -41.70 27.17
N SER A 913 -29.03 -40.49 27.02
CA SER A 913 -30.40 -39.96 26.82
C SER A 913 -30.35 -38.41 26.71
N PHE A 914 -31.31 -37.76 26.02
CA PHE A 914 -31.63 -36.30 26.06
C PHE A 914 -30.55 -35.28 25.57
N GLY A 915 -30.87 -34.08 25.02
CA GLY A 915 -32.15 -33.54 24.54
C GLY A 915 -32.18 -31.99 24.43
N GLY A 916 -32.68 -31.42 23.30
CA GLY A 916 -33.18 -30.03 23.13
C GLY A 916 -32.19 -28.84 23.23
N SER A 917 -32.42 -27.64 22.69
CA SER A 917 -33.50 -27.06 21.84
C SER A 917 -33.03 -25.74 21.16
N ARG A 918 -33.84 -25.25 20.20
CA ARG A 918 -33.98 -23.87 19.62
C ARG A 918 -33.38 -22.69 20.42
N GLY A 919 -32.91 -21.56 19.85
CA GLY A 919 -32.82 -21.09 18.45
C GLY A 919 -32.57 -19.56 18.30
N SER A 920 -32.67 -19.04 17.07
CA SER A 920 -32.87 -17.62 16.62
C SER A 920 -31.80 -16.49 16.82
N SER A 921 -31.50 -15.84 15.67
CA SER A 921 -31.29 -14.38 15.42
C SER A 921 -30.06 -13.59 15.94
N SER A 922 -29.06 -13.47 15.04
CA SER A 922 -28.49 -12.22 14.43
C SER A 922 -27.83 -11.08 15.24
N ARG A 923 -26.61 -10.71 14.76
CA ARG A 923 -25.85 -9.43 14.94
C ARG A 923 -25.32 -9.20 16.39
N SER A 924 -24.12 -8.65 16.63
CA SER A 924 -23.27 -7.73 15.84
C SER A 924 -21.76 -7.85 16.18
N SER A 925 -20.95 -6.97 15.58
CA SER A 925 -19.47 -6.94 15.52
C SER A 925 -18.72 -6.30 16.70
N GLY A 926 -17.45 -6.71 16.88
CA GLY A 926 -16.35 -5.93 17.48
C GLY A 926 -15.02 -6.61 17.11
N SER A 927 -14.03 -6.02 16.42
CA SER A 927 -13.32 -4.73 16.59
C SER A 927 -12.01 -4.87 17.38
N SER A 928 -10.88 -4.93 16.67
CA SER A 928 -9.58 -4.35 17.04
C SER A 928 -8.61 -4.48 15.85
N GLY A 929 -7.92 -3.47 15.34
CA GLY A 929 -7.90 -2.03 15.67
C GLY A 929 -6.47 -1.48 15.55
N ASN A 930 -6.28 -0.32 14.89
CA ASN A 930 -5.07 0.49 15.05
C ASN A 930 -5.34 1.99 14.72
N SER A 931 -4.58 2.90 15.34
CA SER A 931 -4.60 4.38 15.22
C SER A 931 -4.32 4.90 13.79
N GLY A 932 -4.57 6.13 13.32
CA GLY A 932 -4.93 7.46 13.88
C GLY A 932 -4.25 8.56 13.00
N PHE A 933 -4.54 9.88 13.02
CA PHE A 933 -5.53 10.72 13.70
C PHE A 933 -5.57 12.12 13.02
N SER A 934 -6.72 12.80 12.88
CA SER A 934 -6.93 14.20 12.34
C SER A 934 -6.54 14.50 10.87
N ARG A 935 -7.09 15.50 10.14
CA ARG A 935 -7.97 16.67 10.44
C ARG A 935 -8.83 17.09 9.22
N SER A 936 -9.75 18.05 9.43
CA SER A 936 -10.62 18.77 8.46
C SER A 936 -9.91 19.34 7.20
N GLY A 937 -10.57 19.59 6.06
CA GLY A 937 -11.98 19.40 5.67
C GLY A 937 -12.51 20.54 4.78
N TRP A 938 -13.24 20.21 3.73
CA TRP A 938 -14.36 20.91 3.06
C TRP A 938 -14.95 19.93 2.03
#